data_AF-A0A0K2RTD8-F1
#
_entry.id   AF-A0A0K2RTD8-F1
#
_cell.length_a   1.000
_cell.length_b   1.000
_cell.length_c   1.000
_cell.angle_alpha   90.00
_cell.angle_beta   90.00
_cell.angle_gamma   90.00
#
_symmetry.space_group_name_H-M   'P 1'
#
loop_
_entity.id
_entity.type
_entity.pdbx_description
1 polymer ?
#
loop_
_entity_poly.entity_id
_entity_poly.type
_entity_poly.pdbx_seq_one_letter_code
_entity_poly.pdbx_strand_id
1 'polypeptide(L)'
;MKKLASRQGRSTKVLIALVVAALLTLSLPACSQPQAEAVPAADAPATVEEVPGTDLHRVTLTERAVERLGLKTGTASSGPQGKLTVPYGAILYDSQGRTWVYTNPELRVYVRQSVSIERIAGEAALLKEGPPIGTVVVTLGPRNCSARNSIRPTEMRWIIGISLKFRTVVVALACAVMLLGSVQLSSASIDVFPEFAPPRVEIQTACLGLTAQEVEELVSVPIEASLSGMPGLDELRSKSVPQLSSIVLIFKQGTDLLNARQVVSERMAAVTSALPTWAAPPVMLQPLSSTSRVMKIGMTSSSRSLIEMSMLSYWTIRARLLRVPGVANVAIWGERLQMLQVQVQPDRLKAENVSLNEVMEVTAGAVDAGLLKYSPGRFIGTGGFIDSPNQRMGVQHVQAVSSPADLAQVTIREKDGVALHLGDVAKVVEDHQPLIGDAVINNGHGLMLIVEKLPWGNTLDVTKGVEDALRQLQPGLSGITFDTTIFRPASFIEEAISNLSLALLLGCLLVVMILGAFLFQWRTALISLVAIPLSLLTAALVLYFTASSINTMVLAGLVIAVGVVVDDAIIDVENIMRRLRQHRALGSGEPTASVVLRASLEMRSPIVYATLIIVLAAVPIFFLDGLTGVFFRPLAVSYTLAVLASMLVALTVTPALALILLGNAKLEQRDPPLVRVLKRGYHAILSRTMNRPRYGYAGFGAVALAGLVIAPLLGQSLFPTFKERDFLMHWVAEPGTSAAEEYRISQRGCEELLKVPGVLNCGTHIGQAFTADEIVGVNAGENWISIDRHADYEKTVAAVQEVVDGYPGLHRDVQTYLKERIEEVLTGSSEPILVRVYGDDLNVLRDQAQKIKSILDHIQGTNEPHVSLEVEVPQITVKVDLAAAQKYGLKPGDVRRAAATLVAGEEVGDVFRDGRAYDVQVWSTRRPAPASPVSRTCRSTPPGDSASGWPTSPPSACNRHPTSLTAPTDPAGLRSVPLSIRGRPRDRCPHAPGTPRRHEAAAGLQRPTPR
;
A
#
# COMPACT_ATOMS: atom_id res chain seq x y z
N MET A 1 -17.90 -6.49 12.00
CA MET A 1 -16.83 -6.86 11.04
C MET A 1 -17.32 -6.89 9.58
N LYS A 2 -18.40 -7.59 9.20
CA LYS A 2 -19.09 -7.46 7.87
C LYS A 2 -19.38 -6.01 7.39
N LYS A 3 -19.52 -5.07 8.33
CA LYS A 3 -19.74 -3.64 8.07
C LYS A 3 -18.47 -2.86 7.70
N LEU A 4 -17.25 -3.38 7.89
CA LEU A 4 -15.99 -2.62 7.71
C LEU A 4 -15.46 -2.71 6.27
N ALA A 5 -15.30 -3.91 5.71
CA ALA A 5 -14.83 -4.10 4.33
C ALA A 5 -15.87 -3.64 3.28
N SER A 6 -17.16 -3.93 3.53
CA SER A 6 -18.25 -3.43 2.67
C SER A 6 -18.44 -1.91 2.77
N ARG A 7 -17.89 -1.24 3.79
CA ARG A 7 -17.93 0.22 3.92
C ARG A 7 -16.86 0.91 3.09
N GLN A 8 -15.68 0.34 2.86
CA GLN A 8 -14.61 1.08 2.19
C GLN A 8 -14.90 1.28 0.69
N GLY A 9 -15.18 0.19 -0.05
CA GLY A 9 -15.58 0.28 -1.47
C GLY A 9 -16.94 0.97 -1.68
N ARG A 10 -17.86 0.86 -0.72
CA ARG A 10 -19.16 1.55 -0.76
C ARG A 10 -19.04 3.01 -0.34
N SER A 11 -18.11 3.38 0.55
CA SER A 11 -17.83 4.75 0.98
C SER A 11 -17.15 5.54 -0.12
N THR A 12 -16.18 4.97 -0.85
CA THR A 12 -15.58 5.66 -2.00
C THR A 12 -16.61 5.84 -3.12
N LYS A 13 -17.45 4.83 -3.41
CA LYS A 13 -18.55 4.96 -4.37
C LYS A 13 -19.64 5.92 -3.91
N VAL A 14 -19.94 5.99 -2.61
CA VAL A 14 -20.89 6.94 -2.01
C VAL A 14 -20.30 8.34 -1.95
N LEU A 15 -19.00 8.51 -1.72
CA LEU A 15 -18.31 9.80 -1.76
C LEU A 15 -18.20 10.29 -3.19
N ILE A 16 -17.83 9.44 -4.15
CA ILE A 16 -17.90 9.75 -5.58
C ILE A 16 -19.34 10.08 -5.96
N ALA A 17 -20.33 9.29 -5.54
CA ALA A 17 -21.74 9.57 -5.81
C ALA A 17 -22.23 10.83 -5.10
N LEU A 18 -21.73 11.18 -3.91
CA LEU A 18 -22.07 12.40 -3.18
C LEU A 18 -21.36 13.62 -3.76
N VAL A 19 -20.12 13.48 -4.22
CA VAL A 19 -19.36 14.53 -4.90
C VAL A 19 -19.96 14.76 -6.29
N VAL A 20 -20.29 13.69 -7.03
CA VAL A 20 -21.00 13.73 -8.31
C VAL A 20 -22.44 14.22 -8.13
N ALA A 21 -23.16 13.80 -7.08
CA ALA A 21 -24.49 14.32 -6.78
C ALA A 21 -24.44 15.75 -6.26
N ALA A 22 -23.44 16.16 -5.47
CA ALA A 22 -23.22 17.54 -5.08
C ALA A 22 -22.85 18.39 -6.31
N LEU A 23 -21.98 17.89 -7.19
CA LEU A 23 -21.64 18.50 -8.48
C LEU A 23 -22.90 18.62 -9.36
N LEU A 24 -23.72 17.58 -9.49
CA LEU A 24 -24.97 17.58 -10.26
C LEU A 24 -26.01 18.52 -9.64
N THR A 25 -26.22 18.48 -8.33
CA THR A 25 -27.19 19.36 -7.65
C THR A 25 -26.74 20.82 -7.62
N LEU A 26 -25.43 21.10 -7.58
CA LEU A 26 -24.86 22.45 -7.68
C LEU A 26 -24.68 22.94 -9.13
N SER A 27 -24.66 22.04 -10.13
CA SER A 27 -24.62 22.39 -11.58
C SER A 27 -26.01 22.45 -12.24
N LEU A 28 -27.05 21.89 -11.60
CA LEU A 28 -28.44 21.99 -12.06
C LEU A 28 -29.02 23.42 -12.14
N PRO A 29 -28.54 24.46 -11.42
CA PRO A 29 -28.93 25.83 -11.73
C PRO A 29 -28.07 26.50 -12.83
N ALA A 30 -27.03 25.84 -13.33
CA ALA A 30 -26.02 26.46 -14.21
C ALA A 30 -26.09 26.00 -15.69
N CYS A 31 -26.93 25.01 -16.03
CA CYS A 31 -27.15 24.58 -17.42
C CYS A 31 -28.63 24.59 -17.83
N SER A 32 -29.45 25.47 -17.25
CA SER A 32 -30.62 25.98 -17.96
C SER A 32 -30.24 27.30 -18.62
N GLN A 33 -29.79 27.22 -19.88
CA GLN A 33 -30.14 28.32 -20.78
C GLN A 33 -31.68 28.40 -20.72
N PRO A 34 -32.28 29.57 -20.46
CA PRO A 34 -33.69 29.72 -20.73
C PRO A 34 -33.83 29.44 -22.22
N GLN A 35 -34.44 28.31 -22.59
CA GLN A 35 -35.02 28.19 -23.92
C GLN A 35 -35.87 29.45 -24.07
N ALA A 36 -35.47 30.31 -25.00
CA ALA A 36 -36.31 31.41 -25.42
C ALA A 36 -37.58 30.77 -25.95
N GLU A 37 -38.62 30.71 -25.13
CA GLU A 37 -39.98 30.53 -25.59
C GLU A 37 -40.14 31.55 -26.72
N ALA A 38 -40.34 31.06 -27.94
CA ALA A 38 -40.71 31.90 -29.06
C ALA A 38 -42.06 32.53 -28.70
N VAL A 39 -42.00 33.76 -28.21
CA VAL A 39 -43.19 34.56 -27.93
C VAL A 39 -43.97 34.66 -29.25
N PRO A 40 -45.23 34.22 -29.32
CA PRO A 40 -46.01 34.36 -30.54
C PRO A 40 -46.05 35.84 -30.95
N ALA A 41 -46.00 36.11 -32.26
CA ALA A 41 -45.79 37.44 -32.85
C ALA A 41 -46.75 38.56 -32.36
N ALA A 42 -47.83 38.20 -31.66
CA ALA A 42 -48.78 39.15 -31.07
C ALA A 42 -48.24 39.89 -29.81
N ASP A 43 -47.19 39.39 -29.16
CA ASP A 43 -46.64 39.94 -27.89
C ASP A 43 -45.19 40.45 -28.04
N ALA A 44 -44.81 40.90 -29.25
CA ALA A 44 -43.48 41.46 -29.48
C ALA A 44 -43.25 42.70 -28.59
N PRO A 45 -42.15 42.76 -27.81
CA PRO A 45 -41.89 43.86 -26.86
C PRO A 45 -41.64 45.22 -27.55
N ALA A 46 -41.42 45.20 -28.86
CA ALA A 46 -41.20 46.36 -29.71
C ALA A 46 -41.74 46.10 -31.12
N THR A 47 -42.33 47.12 -31.74
CA THR A 47 -42.61 47.16 -33.18
C THR A 47 -41.71 48.18 -33.85
N VAL A 48 -41.17 47.86 -35.02
CA VAL A 48 -40.26 48.74 -35.77
C VAL A 48 -40.89 49.06 -37.12
N GLU A 49 -41.07 50.34 -37.41
CA GLU A 49 -41.62 50.85 -38.66
C GLU A 49 -40.62 51.81 -39.30
N GLU A 50 -40.51 51.80 -40.63
CA GLU A 50 -39.76 52.83 -41.35
C GLU A 50 -40.59 54.12 -41.41
N VAL A 51 -39.98 55.25 -41.07
CA VAL A 51 -40.64 56.54 -41.16
C VAL A 51 -40.68 56.95 -42.64
N PRO A 52 -41.88 57.10 -43.25
CA PRO A 52 -42.02 57.34 -44.68
C PRO A 52 -41.21 58.56 -45.15
N GLY A 53 -40.37 58.37 -46.17
CA GLY A 53 -39.54 59.43 -46.75
C GLY A 53 -38.24 59.75 -46.00
N THR A 54 -37.81 58.91 -45.04
CA THR A 54 -36.54 59.06 -44.32
C THR A 54 -35.87 57.70 -44.07
N ASP A 55 -34.55 57.69 -43.82
CA ASP A 55 -33.79 56.50 -43.40
C ASP A 55 -33.94 56.20 -41.88
N LEU A 56 -34.98 56.73 -41.23
CA LEU A 56 -35.17 56.63 -39.79
C LEU A 56 -36.15 55.50 -39.46
N HIS A 57 -35.80 54.69 -38.47
CA HIS A 57 -36.69 53.68 -37.92
C HIS A 57 -37.38 54.21 -36.66
N ARG A 58 -38.71 54.06 -36.62
CA ARG A 58 -39.59 54.31 -35.47
C ARG A 58 -39.77 53.01 -34.70
N VAL A 59 -39.46 53.02 -33.42
CA VAL A 59 -39.60 51.88 -32.52
C VAL A 59 -40.66 52.17 -31.47
N THR A 60 -41.76 51.43 -31.48
CA THR A 60 -42.83 51.55 -30.48
C THR A 60 -42.71 50.42 -29.47
N LEU A 61 -42.42 50.76 -28.21
CA LEU A 61 -42.23 49.80 -27.12
C LEU A 61 -43.54 49.55 -26.35
N THR A 62 -43.73 48.32 -25.86
CA THR A 62 -44.79 48.04 -24.89
C THR A 62 -44.46 48.64 -23.52
N GLU A 63 -45.47 48.88 -22.69
CA GLU A 63 -45.31 49.47 -21.35
C GLU A 63 -44.37 48.64 -20.46
N ARG A 64 -44.51 47.30 -20.49
CA ARG A 64 -43.60 46.36 -19.81
C ARG A 64 -42.17 46.45 -20.33
N ALA A 65 -41.96 46.73 -21.62
CA ALA A 65 -40.63 46.86 -22.21
C ALA A 65 -39.96 48.17 -21.76
N VAL A 66 -40.70 49.28 -21.71
CA VAL A 66 -40.19 50.57 -21.19
C VAL A 66 -39.79 50.46 -19.71
N GLU A 67 -40.61 49.79 -18.89
CA GLU A 67 -40.32 49.59 -17.46
C GLU A 67 -39.10 48.68 -17.23
N ARG A 68 -38.99 47.59 -18.01
CA ARG A 68 -37.81 46.68 -17.98
C ARG A 68 -36.52 47.39 -18.37
N LEU A 69 -36.57 48.25 -19.39
CA LEU A 69 -35.40 48.97 -19.89
C LEU A 69 -35.02 50.15 -18.98
N GLY A 70 -35.92 50.58 -18.08
CA GLY A 70 -35.63 51.65 -17.13
C GLY A 70 -35.23 52.97 -17.79
N LEU A 71 -35.84 53.26 -18.96
CA LEU A 71 -35.51 54.41 -19.78
C LEU A 71 -35.82 55.70 -19.02
N LYS A 72 -34.82 56.59 -18.92
CA LYS A 72 -35.04 57.97 -18.48
C LYS A 72 -35.02 58.87 -19.70
N THR A 73 -35.62 60.05 -19.59
CA THR A 73 -35.57 61.05 -20.63
C THR A 73 -34.87 62.30 -20.11
N GLY A 74 -34.13 62.95 -20.99
CA GLY A 74 -33.68 64.33 -20.84
C GLY A 74 -34.20 65.16 -22.01
N THR A 75 -33.86 66.44 -22.04
CA THR A 75 -34.34 67.36 -23.07
C THR A 75 -33.16 67.99 -23.80
N ALA A 76 -33.24 68.09 -25.13
CA ALA A 76 -32.32 68.88 -25.91
C ALA A 76 -32.54 70.38 -25.58
N SER A 77 -31.50 71.07 -25.12
CA SER A 77 -31.58 72.44 -24.64
C SER A 77 -30.54 73.34 -25.31
N SER A 78 -30.77 74.66 -25.27
CA SER A 78 -29.78 75.63 -25.71
C SER A 78 -28.69 75.78 -24.66
N GLY A 79 -27.46 75.39 -25.01
CA GLY A 79 -26.28 75.60 -24.18
C GLY A 79 -25.67 77.00 -24.32
N PRO A 80 -24.50 77.22 -23.70
CA PRO A 80 -23.78 78.49 -23.80
C PRO A 80 -23.53 78.90 -25.26
N GLN A 81 -23.75 80.17 -25.60
CA GLN A 81 -23.64 80.73 -26.95
C GLN A 81 -24.70 80.25 -27.98
N GLY A 82 -25.86 79.76 -27.52
CA GLY A 82 -26.98 79.39 -28.41
C GLY A 82 -26.79 78.05 -29.13
N LYS A 83 -25.80 77.26 -28.74
CA LYS A 83 -25.49 75.96 -29.35
C LYS A 83 -26.39 74.84 -28.81
N LEU A 84 -26.72 73.88 -29.66
CA LEU A 84 -27.54 72.72 -29.29
C LEU A 84 -26.80 71.80 -28.31
N THR A 85 -27.46 71.43 -27.20
CA THR A 85 -26.90 70.51 -26.20
C THR A 85 -27.86 69.40 -25.83
N VAL A 86 -27.32 68.20 -25.60
CA VAL A 86 -28.05 67.03 -25.07
C VAL A 86 -27.29 66.43 -23.89
N PRO A 87 -27.96 65.75 -22.95
CA PRO A 87 -27.27 65.02 -21.88
C PRO A 87 -26.33 63.96 -22.48
N TYR A 88 -25.12 63.85 -21.94
CA TYR A 88 -24.11 62.90 -22.42
C TYR A 88 -24.63 61.45 -22.43
N GLY A 89 -25.42 61.08 -21.42
CA GLY A 89 -26.04 59.75 -21.32
C GLY A 89 -27.09 59.42 -22.39
N ALA A 90 -27.42 60.35 -23.29
CA ALA A 90 -28.30 60.11 -24.44
C ALA A 90 -27.55 59.69 -25.72
N ILE A 91 -26.22 59.82 -25.75
CA ILE A 91 -25.41 59.55 -26.94
C ILE A 91 -25.08 58.07 -27.04
N LEU A 92 -25.32 57.50 -28.22
CA LEU A 92 -24.95 56.16 -28.60
C LEU A 92 -23.93 56.19 -29.73
N TYR A 93 -22.91 55.33 -29.64
CA TYR A 93 -21.92 55.11 -30.67
C TYR A 93 -22.19 53.77 -31.35
N ASP A 94 -22.13 53.71 -32.67
CA ASP A 94 -22.09 52.44 -33.39
C ASP A 94 -20.64 51.91 -33.50
N SER A 95 -20.49 50.67 -34.00
CA SER A 95 -19.18 50.02 -34.20
C SER A 95 -18.28 50.73 -35.23
N GLN A 96 -18.82 51.68 -36.00
CA GLN A 96 -18.09 52.50 -36.97
C GLN A 96 -17.84 53.92 -36.45
N GLY A 97 -18.17 54.21 -35.18
CA GLY A 97 -17.95 55.50 -34.54
C GLY A 97 -18.98 56.59 -34.88
N ARG A 98 -20.08 56.27 -35.57
CA ARG A 98 -21.17 57.23 -35.81
C ARG A 98 -22.02 57.41 -34.56
N THR A 99 -22.43 58.65 -34.31
CA THR A 99 -23.15 59.04 -33.11
C THR A 99 -24.64 59.28 -33.37
N TRP A 100 -25.49 58.75 -32.49
CA TRP A 100 -26.94 58.83 -32.61
C TRP A 100 -27.58 59.03 -31.24
N VAL A 101 -28.78 59.58 -31.20
CA VAL A 101 -29.66 59.65 -30.01
C VAL A 101 -31.01 59.04 -30.35
N TYR A 102 -31.73 58.54 -29.35
CA TYR A 102 -33.15 58.21 -29.52
C TYR A 102 -33.99 59.40 -29.04
N THR A 103 -34.78 59.97 -29.94
CA THR A 103 -35.80 60.96 -29.58
C THR A 103 -37.10 60.25 -29.20
N ASN A 104 -37.89 60.88 -28.35
CA ASN A 104 -39.17 60.36 -27.86
C ASN A 104 -40.30 61.31 -28.31
N PRO A 105 -40.74 61.24 -29.58
CA PRO A 105 -41.76 62.14 -30.11
C PRO A 105 -43.16 61.89 -29.51
N GLU A 106 -43.49 60.66 -29.14
CA GLU A 106 -44.79 60.27 -28.55
C GLU A 106 -44.57 59.22 -27.45
N LEU A 107 -45.49 59.12 -26.49
CA LEU A 107 -45.33 58.19 -25.36
C LEU A 107 -45.09 56.74 -25.83
N ARG A 108 -43.88 56.22 -25.54
CA ARG A 108 -43.39 54.87 -25.89
C ARG A 108 -42.92 54.70 -27.34
N VAL A 109 -42.88 55.76 -28.13
CA VAL A 109 -42.37 55.78 -29.50
C VAL A 109 -40.99 56.42 -29.50
N TYR A 110 -39.99 55.72 -30.06
CA TYR A 110 -38.61 56.15 -30.08
C TYR A 110 -38.07 56.18 -31.50
N VAL A 111 -37.48 57.30 -31.92
CA VAL A 111 -36.92 57.46 -33.26
C VAL A 111 -35.41 57.68 -33.14
N ARG A 112 -34.63 56.85 -33.83
CA ARG A 112 -33.18 56.99 -33.87
C ARG A 112 -32.84 58.20 -34.76
N GLN A 113 -32.04 59.13 -34.28
CA GLN A 113 -31.58 60.29 -35.05
C GLN A 113 -30.06 60.43 -34.94
N SER A 114 -29.38 60.65 -36.08
CA SER A 114 -27.94 60.91 -36.09
C SER A 114 -27.63 62.26 -35.48
N VAL A 115 -26.56 62.32 -34.68
CA VAL A 115 -26.05 63.57 -34.12
C VAL A 115 -24.57 63.70 -34.44
N SER A 116 -24.08 64.93 -34.58
CA SER A 116 -22.65 65.21 -34.78
C SER A 116 -22.13 65.97 -33.56
N ILE A 117 -21.19 65.38 -32.82
CA ILE A 117 -20.69 65.95 -31.56
C ILE A 117 -19.56 66.95 -31.87
N GLU A 118 -19.67 68.17 -31.36
CA GLU A 118 -18.58 69.15 -31.39
C GLU A 118 -17.60 68.90 -30.25
N ARG A 119 -18.12 68.80 -29.01
CA ARG A 119 -17.33 68.59 -27.80
C ARG A 119 -18.22 68.12 -26.64
N ILE A 120 -17.66 67.33 -25.72
CA ILE A 120 -18.30 66.94 -24.47
C ILE A 120 -17.88 67.90 -23.36
N ALA A 121 -18.85 68.40 -22.59
CA ALA A 121 -18.66 69.36 -21.50
C ALA A 121 -19.40 68.87 -20.24
N GLY A 122 -18.69 68.10 -19.40
CA GLY A 122 -19.27 67.50 -18.19
C GLY A 122 -20.35 66.48 -18.52
N GLU A 123 -21.55 66.65 -17.96
CA GLU A 123 -22.70 65.77 -18.18
C GLU A 123 -23.52 66.11 -19.45
N ALA A 124 -23.09 67.11 -20.24
CA ALA A 124 -23.73 67.51 -21.49
C ALA A 124 -22.78 67.40 -22.68
N ALA A 125 -23.32 67.12 -23.86
CA ALA A 125 -22.61 67.14 -25.13
C ALA A 125 -23.13 68.27 -26.01
N LEU A 126 -22.20 69.09 -26.52
CA LEU A 126 -22.48 70.12 -27.52
C LEU A 126 -22.48 69.50 -28.90
N LEU A 127 -23.56 69.72 -29.65
CA LEU A 127 -23.77 69.14 -30.96
C LEU A 127 -23.58 70.20 -32.05
N LYS A 128 -22.94 69.82 -33.17
CA LYS A 128 -22.96 70.57 -34.43
C LYS A 128 -24.30 70.42 -35.14
N GLU A 129 -24.82 69.20 -35.16
CA GLU A 129 -26.09 68.83 -35.77
C GLU A 129 -26.81 67.83 -34.85
N GLY A 130 -28.12 68.01 -34.67
CA GLY A 130 -28.91 67.15 -33.79
C GLY A 130 -30.39 67.55 -33.73
N PRO A 131 -31.18 66.95 -32.84
CA PRO A 131 -32.62 67.21 -32.75
C PRO A 131 -32.94 68.66 -32.36
N PRO A 132 -34.08 69.22 -32.79
CA PRO A 132 -34.49 70.58 -32.42
C PRO A 132 -34.51 70.81 -30.90
N ILE A 133 -34.24 72.04 -30.48
CA ILE A 133 -34.33 72.43 -29.06
C ILE A 133 -35.75 72.15 -28.55
N GLY A 134 -35.86 71.55 -27.37
CA GLY A 134 -37.12 71.08 -26.77
C GLY A 134 -37.43 69.60 -27.02
N THR A 135 -36.70 68.94 -27.92
CA THR A 135 -36.91 67.51 -28.19
C THR A 135 -36.50 66.65 -27.00
N VAL A 136 -37.38 65.73 -26.59
CA VAL A 136 -37.10 64.75 -25.54
C VAL A 136 -36.16 63.67 -26.08
N VAL A 137 -35.02 63.47 -25.43
CA VAL A 137 -34.01 62.46 -25.77
C VAL A 137 -33.92 61.41 -24.67
N VAL A 138 -33.75 60.14 -25.04
CA VAL A 138 -33.64 59.04 -24.09
C VAL A 138 -32.25 59.03 -23.48
N THR A 139 -32.17 59.13 -22.16
CA THR A 139 -30.94 58.93 -21.38
C THR A 139 -30.97 57.53 -20.77
N LEU A 140 -29.94 56.73 -21.06
CA LEU A 140 -29.79 55.43 -20.42
C LEU A 140 -29.34 55.66 -18.97
N GLY A 141 -30.15 55.23 -18.00
CA GLY A 141 -29.75 55.27 -16.60
C GLY A 141 -28.64 54.25 -16.32
N PRO A 142 -27.58 54.60 -15.56
CA PRO A 142 -26.61 53.61 -15.12
C PRO A 142 -27.26 52.75 -14.05
N ARG A 143 -27.98 51.71 -14.46
CA ARG A 143 -28.13 50.53 -13.63
C ARG A 143 -27.02 49.59 -14.02
N ASN A 144 -25.98 49.60 -13.19
CA ASN A 144 -25.16 48.44 -12.90
C ASN A 144 -25.97 47.15 -13.18
N CYS A 145 -25.58 46.40 -14.20
CA CYS A 145 -25.93 44.98 -14.36
C CYS A 145 -25.35 44.09 -13.23
N SER A 146 -25.14 44.66 -12.04
CA SER A 146 -24.79 43.97 -10.80
C SER A 146 -25.97 43.93 -9.80
N ALA A 147 -27.09 44.61 -10.07
CA ALA A 147 -28.20 44.73 -9.11
C ALA A 147 -29.55 44.22 -9.63
N ARG A 148 -29.58 43.08 -10.34
CA ARG A 148 -30.81 42.24 -10.41
C ARG A 148 -30.58 40.80 -10.86
N ASN A 149 -29.45 40.18 -10.47
CA ASN A 149 -29.44 38.73 -10.27
C ASN A 149 -29.82 38.43 -8.83
N SER A 150 -31.08 38.70 -8.48
CA SER A 150 -31.73 37.95 -7.41
C SER A 150 -32.27 36.64 -8.00
N ILE A 151 -31.39 35.86 -8.63
CA ILE A 151 -31.49 34.42 -8.47
C ILE A 151 -31.19 34.24 -6.99
N ARG A 152 -32.22 34.00 -6.18
CA ARG A 152 -32.02 33.65 -4.77
C ARG A 152 -31.43 32.23 -4.76
N PRO A 153 -30.18 32.00 -4.31
CA PRO A 153 -29.95 30.87 -3.44
C PRO A 153 -30.32 31.39 -2.05
N THR A 154 -31.59 31.27 -1.68
CA THR A 154 -32.08 31.52 -0.30
C THR A 154 -31.22 30.76 0.71
N GLU A 155 -30.75 29.57 0.32
CA GLU A 155 -30.05 28.62 1.18
C GLU A 155 -28.67 29.11 1.67
N MET A 156 -27.81 29.66 0.79
CA MET A 156 -26.47 30.09 1.23
C MET A 156 -26.48 31.40 2.05
N ARG A 157 -27.41 32.32 1.75
CA ARG A 157 -27.62 33.50 2.60
C ARG A 157 -28.14 33.10 3.97
N TRP A 158 -28.92 32.03 4.03
CA TRP A 158 -29.40 31.44 5.27
C TRP A 158 -28.26 30.80 6.07
N ILE A 159 -27.35 30.05 5.45
CA ILE A 159 -26.16 29.46 6.12
C ILE A 159 -25.28 30.54 6.75
N ILE A 160 -24.85 31.55 5.98
CA ILE A 160 -24.00 32.64 6.48
C ILE A 160 -24.76 33.47 7.52
N GLY A 161 -26.04 33.74 7.28
CA GLY A 161 -26.89 34.50 8.21
C GLY A 161 -27.10 33.80 9.56
N ILE A 162 -27.30 32.48 9.56
CA ILE A 162 -27.36 31.65 10.76
C ILE A 162 -26.03 31.66 11.47
N SER A 163 -24.93 31.51 10.74
CA SER A 163 -23.59 31.52 11.34
C SER A 163 -23.31 32.84 12.08
N LEU A 164 -23.70 33.98 11.49
CA LEU A 164 -23.55 35.29 12.12
C LEU A 164 -24.49 35.49 13.31
N LYS A 165 -25.72 34.96 13.24
CA LYS A 165 -26.71 35.05 14.33
C LYS A 165 -26.29 34.22 15.55
N PHE A 166 -25.82 32.99 15.33
CA PHE A 166 -25.39 32.04 16.37
C PHE A 166 -23.87 31.94 16.47
N ARG A 167 -23.15 33.05 16.23
CA ARG A 167 -21.68 33.10 16.16
C ARG A 167 -20.95 32.44 17.34
N THR A 168 -21.48 32.56 18.56
CA THR A 168 -20.90 31.93 19.76
C THR A 168 -21.04 30.41 19.72
N VAL A 169 -22.18 29.89 19.24
CA VAL A 169 -22.42 28.45 19.08
C VAL A 169 -21.53 27.88 17.98
N VAL A 170 -21.37 28.59 16.85
CA VAL A 170 -20.49 28.16 15.75
C VAL A 170 -19.04 28.07 16.21
N VAL A 171 -18.54 29.08 16.94
CA VAL A 171 -17.19 29.04 17.51
C VAL A 171 -17.06 27.94 18.57
N ALA A 172 -18.06 27.72 19.41
CA ALA A 172 -18.05 26.62 20.38
C ALA A 172 -18.02 25.25 19.70
N LEU A 173 -18.76 25.06 18.60
CA LEU A 173 -18.73 23.84 17.79
C LEU A 173 -17.38 23.66 17.11
N ALA A 174 -16.77 24.73 16.58
CA ALA A 174 -15.43 24.69 16.02
C ALA A 174 -14.40 24.25 17.08
N CYS A 175 -14.47 24.81 18.29
CA CYS A 175 -13.62 24.37 19.42
C CYS A 175 -13.88 22.90 19.78
N ALA A 176 -15.13 22.45 19.80
CA ALA A 176 -15.48 21.06 20.05
C ALA A 176 -14.91 20.12 18.97
N VAL A 177 -14.98 20.50 17.69
CA VAL A 177 -14.38 19.75 16.57
C VAL A 177 -12.86 19.72 16.70
N MET A 178 -12.21 20.83 17.08
CA MET A 178 -10.76 20.84 17.31
C MET A 178 -10.36 19.93 18.48
N LEU A 179 -11.09 19.97 19.59
CA LEU A 179 -10.83 19.11 20.76
C LEU A 179 -11.07 17.63 20.44
N LEU A 180 -12.24 17.30 19.89
CA LEU A 180 -12.59 15.94 19.48
C LEU A 180 -11.63 15.41 18.41
N GLY A 181 -11.30 16.23 17.42
CA GLY A 181 -10.31 15.91 16.39
C GLY A 181 -8.96 15.61 17.02
N SER A 182 -8.44 16.48 17.88
CA SER A 182 -7.13 16.29 18.52
C SER A 182 -7.07 15.02 19.38
N VAL A 183 -8.14 14.73 20.14
CA VAL A 183 -8.21 13.51 20.98
C VAL A 183 -8.35 12.26 20.11
N GLN A 184 -9.28 12.22 19.16
CA GLN A 184 -9.54 11.01 18.37
C GLN A 184 -8.45 10.72 17.34
N LEU A 185 -7.79 11.74 16.79
CA LEU A 185 -6.66 11.50 15.89
C LEU A 185 -5.44 10.92 16.63
N SER A 186 -5.31 11.15 17.94
CA SER A 186 -4.20 10.59 18.71
C SER A 186 -4.25 9.06 18.82
N SER A 187 -5.41 8.44 18.59
CA SER A 187 -5.62 6.99 18.56
C SER A 187 -5.89 6.44 17.16
N ALA A 188 -5.70 7.25 16.12
CA ALA A 188 -5.85 6.82 14.74
C ALA A 188 -4.73 5.85 14.34
N SER A 189 -5.05 4.84 13.54
CA SER A 189 -4.04 3.92 13.02
C SER A 189 -3.14 4.62 12.01
N ILE A 190 -1.85 4.67 12.30
CA ILE A 190 -0.78 5.19 11.44
C ILE A 190 0.01 4.05 10.79
N ASP A 191 0.15 4.09 9.47
CA ASP A 191 1.01 3.17 8.69
C ASP A 191 1.83 3.93 7.65
N VAL A 192 2.86 3.30 7.09
CA VAL A 192 3.66 3.92 6.02
C VAL A 192 2.84 4.05 4.73
N PHE A 193 2.21 2.95 4.31
CA PHE A 193 1.41 2.89 3.09
C PHE A 193 -0.03 2.45 3.37
N PRO A 194 -0.99 2.82 2.49
CA PRO A 194 -2.27 2.14 2.46
C PRO A 194 -2.07 0.66 2.14
N GLU A 195 -3.00 -0.21 2.54
CA GLU A 195 -2.98 -1.62 2.12
C GLU A 195 -3.13 -1.70 0.59
N PHE A 196 -2.08 -2.15 -0.10
CA PHE A 196 -1.99 -2.14 -1.56
C PHE A 196 -1.95 -3.54 -2.19
N ALA A 197 -1.75 -4.59 -1.40
CA ALA A 197 -1.84 -5.95 -1.91
C ALA A 197 -3.30 -6.30 -2.22
N PRO A 198 -3.58 -6.98 -3.34
CA PRO A 198 -4.88 -7.59 -3.54
C PRO A 198 -5.15 -8.63 -2.44
N PRO A 199 -6.41 -8.88 -2.07
CA PRO A 199 -6.74 -9.92 -1.09
C PRO A 199 -6.17 -11.26 -1.55
N ARG A 200 -5.32 -11.87 -0.74
CA ARG A 200 -4.72 -13.19 -1.04
C ARG A 200 -4.90 -14.17 0.10
N VAL A 201 -5.01 -15.45 -0.24
CA VAL A 201 -5.05 -16.56 0.72
C VAL A 201 -3.95 -17.53 0.35
N GLU A 202 -3.05 -17.78 1.29
CA GLU A 202 -1.96 -18.73 1.12
C GLU A 202 -2.23 -20.00 1.90
N ILE A 203 -1.96 -21.13 1.25
CA ILE A 203 -2.04 -22.47 1.81
C ILE A 203 -0.67 -23.10 1.69
N GLN A 204 -0.16 -23.63 2.80
CA GLN A 204 1.09 -24.37 2.83
C GLN A 204 0.83 -25.81 3.28
N THR A 205 1.52 -26.74 2.63
CA THR A 205 1.45 -28.17 2.94
C THR A 205 2.87 -28.71 3.07
N ALA A 206 3.28 -28.99 4.31
CA ALA A 206 4.58 -29.60 4.59
C ALA A 206 4.60 -31.06 4.12
N CYS A 207 5.66 -31.43 3.44
CA CYS A 207 5.84 -32.70 2.75
C CYS A 207 7.26 -33.25 3.02
N LEU A 208 7.67 -33.27 4.29
CA LEU A 208 9.04 -33.59 4.72
C LEU A 208 9.58 -34.86 4.04
N GLY A 209 10.81 -34.78 3.55
CA GLY A 209 11.48 -35.87 2.82
C GLY A 209 11.17 -35.99 1.32
N LEU A 210 10.20 -35.26 0.77
CA LEU A 210 9.91 -35.30 -0.67
C LEU A 210 10.76 -34.37 -1.53
N THR A 211 11.02 -34.81 -2.76
CA THR A 211 11.57 -33.96 -3.82
C THR A 211 10.53 -32.96 -4.34
N ALA A 212 10.97 -31.87 -4.96
CA ALA A 212 10.07 -30.84 -5.49
C ALA A 212 9.07 -31.40 -6.52
N GLN A 213 9.52 -32.34 -7.37
CA GLN A 213 8.65 -33.01 -8.35
C GLN A 213 7.56 -33.86 -7.69
N GLU A 214 7.91 -34.65 -6.66
CA GLU A 214 6.91 -35.43 -5.92
C GLU A 214 5.91 -34.53 -5.20
N VAL A 215 6.36 -33.40 -4.65
CA VAL A 215 5.49 -32.38 -4.03
C VAL A 215 4.51 -31.80 -5.06
N GLU A 216 4.99 -31.42 -6.24
CA GLU A 216 4.13 -30.89 -7.31
C GLU A 216 3.07 -31.93 -7.73
N GLU A 217 3.50 -33.12 -8.13
CA GLU A 217 2.63 -34.15 -8.72
C GLU A 217 1.64 -34.75 -7.71
N LEU A 218 2.08 -35.00 -6.48
CA LEU A 218 1.29 -35.74 -5.48
C LEU A 218 0.50 -34.84 -4.53
N VAL A 219 0.86 -33.56 -4.41
CA VAL A 219 0.26 -32.64 -3.44
C VAL A 219 -0.22 -31.34 -4.08
N SER A 220 0.63 -30.59 -4.77
CA SER A 220 0.26 -29.27 -5.31
C SER A 220 -0.84 -29.37 -6.37
N VAL A 221 -0.66 -30.20 -7.40
CA VAL A 221 -1.62 -30.35 -8.50
C VAL A 221 -3.03 -30.78 -8.01
N PRO A 222 -3.19 -31.78 -7.12
CA PRO A 222 -4.49 -32.10 -6.53
C PRO A 222 -5.16 -30.94 -5.79
N ILE A 223 -4.37 -30.15 -5.04
CA ILE A 223 -4.90 -29.00 -4.29
C ILE A 223 -5.29 -27.89 -5.28
N GLU A 224 -4.46 -27.58 -6.27
CA GLU A 224 -4.75 -26.60 -7.32
C GLU A 224 -6.05 -26.91 -8.06
N ALA A 225 -6.22 -28.17 -8.50
CA ALA A 225 -7.41 -28.61 -9.22
C ALA A 225 -8.70 -28.42 -8.39
N SER A 226 -8.61 -28.54 -7.07
CA SER A 226 -9.75 -28.37 -6.17
C SER A 226 -10.10 -26.92 -5.84
N LEU A 227 -9.10 -26.04 -5.91
CA LEU A 227 -9.22 -24.61 -5.64
C LEU A 227 -9.51 -23.82 -6.92
N SER A 228 -9.26 -24.41 -8.10
CA SER A 228 -9.56 -23.76 -9.37
C SER A 228 -11.06 -23.46 -9.52
N GLY A 229 -11.37 -22.34 -10.19
CA GLY A 229 -12.75 -21.92 -10.47
C GLY A 229 -13.51 -21.31 -9.30
N MET A 230 -12.84 -20.93 -8.20
CA MET A 230 -13.49 -20.25 -7.08
C MET A 230 -14.01 -18.85 -7.46
N PRO A 231 -15.20 -18.42 -6.96
CA PRO A 231 -15.72 -17.09 -7.23
C PRO A 231 -14.78 -15.98 -6.74
N GLY A 232 -14.48 -15.03 -7.63
CA GLY A 232 -13.64 -13.86 -7.31
C GLY A 232 -12.13 -14.13 -7.32
N LEU A 233 -11.69 -15.38 -7.56
CA LEU A 233 -10.30 -15.72 -7.83
C LEU A 233 -9.87 -15.03 -9.14
N ASP A 234 -8.70 -14.39 -9.13
CA ASP A 234 -8.10 -13.70 -10.28
C ASP A 234 -6.91 -14.49 -10.80
N GLU A 235 -5.99 -14.86 -9.91
CA GLU A 235 -4.80 -15.65 -10.22
C GLU A 235 -4.56 -16.70 -9.13
N LEU A 236 -4.17 -17.91 -9.54
CA LEU A 236 -3.67 -18.95 -8.65
C LEU A 236 -2.18 -19.13 -8.97
N ARG A 237 -1.33 -19.04 -7.96
CA ARG A 237 0.11 -19.31 -8.10
C ARG A 237 0.47 -20.44 -7.17
N SER A 238 1.24 -21.41 -7.62
CA SER A 238 1.86 -22.37 -6.72
C SER A 238 3.38 -22.32 -6.82
N LYS A 239 4.04 -22.75 -5.74
CA LYS A 239 5.47 -23.02 -5.69
C LYS A 239 5.65 -24.35 -4.97
N SER A 240 6.26 -25.30 -5.67
CA SER A 240 6.64 -26.59 -5.11
C SER A 240 8.15 -26.62 -4.96
N VAL A 241 8.62 -26.68 -3.72
CA VAL A 241 10.04 -26.80 -3.37
C VAL A 241 10.23 -28.10 -2.60
N PRO A 242 11.46 -28.61 -2.42
CA PRO A 242 11.67 -29.82 -1.63
C PRO A 242 11.01 -29.64 -0.27
N GLN A 243 10.22 -30.63 0.13
CA GLN A 243 9.53 -30.69 1.41
C GLN A 243 8.37 -29.71 1.65
N LEU A 244 8.01 -28.84 0.69
CA LEU A 244 6.94 -27.86 0.90
C LEU A 244 6.20 -27.52 -0.40
N SER A 245 4.86 -27.61 -0.33
CA SER A 245 3.96 -27.02 -1.33
C SER A 245 3.40 -25.72 -0.78
N SER A 246 3.52 -24.61 -1.51
CA SER A 246 2.79 -23.36 -1.23
C SER A 246 1.89 -22.99 -2.40
N ILE A 247 0.64 -22.66 -2.10
CA ILE A 247 -0.37 -22.23 -3.07
C ILE A 247 -0.94 -20.89 -2.61
N VAL A 248 -0.76 -19.87 -3.43
CA VAL A 248 -1.22 -18.50 -3.22
C VAL A 248 -2.39 -18.20 -4.16
N LEU A 249 -3.56 -17.97 -3.57
CA LEU A 249 -4.77 -17.58 -4.26
C LEU A 249 -4.91 -16.07 -4.20
N ILE A 250 -4.85 -15.39 -5.35
CA ILE A 250 -4.99 -13.94 -5.47
C ILE A 250 -6.40 -13.64 -5.97
N PHE A 251 -7.16 -12.86 -5.20
CA PHE A 251 -8.53 -12.48 -5.52
C PHE A 251 -8.61 -11.07 -6.11
N LYS A 252 -9.67 -10.81 -6.87
CA LYS A 252 -9.94 -9.49 -7.46
C LYS A 252 -10.04 -8.41 -6.38
N GLN A 253 -9.52 -7.23 -6.70
CA GLN A 253 -9.60 -6.02 -5.85
C GLN A 253 -11.04 -5.77 -5.35
N GLY A 254 -11.19 -5.56 -4.04
CA GLY A 254 -12.49 -5.35 -3.40
C GLY A 254 -13.21 -6.61 -2.89
N THR A 255 -12.64 -7.80 -3.11
CA THR A 255 -13.12 -9.05 -2.48
C THR A 255 -12.93 -9.00 -0.97
N ASP A 256 -13.94 -9.42 -0.20
CA ASP A 256 -13.81 -9.52 1.27
C ASP A 256 -12.89 -10.69 1.63
N LEU A 257 -11.75 -10.38 2.25
CA LEU A 257 -10.71 -11.36 2.57
C LEU A 257 -11.22 -12.49 3.49
N LEU A 258 -12.06 -12.18 4.48
CA LEU A 258 -12.56 -13.18 5.42
C LEU A 258 -13.55 -14.14 4.74
N ASN A 259 -14.39 -13.61 3.84
CA ASN A 259 -15.27 -14.44 3.01
C ASN A 259 -14.47 -15.34 2.06
N ALA A 260 -13.44 -14.80 1.40
CA ALA A 260 -12.56 -15.59 0.55
C ALA A 260 -11.91 -16.74 1.33
N ARG A 261 -11.36 -16.46 2.52
CA ARG A 261 -10.80 -17.49 3.41
C ARG A 261 -11.81 -18.55 3.82
N GLN A 262 -13.07 -18.18 4.07
CA GLN A 262 -14.12 -19.14 4.40
C GLN A 262 -14.36 -20.11 3.23
N VAL A 263 -14.50 -19.60 2.01
CA VAL A 263 -14.70 -20.43 0.80
C VAL A 263 -13.49 -21.34 0.56
N VAL A 264 -12.27 -20.82 0.74
CA VAL A 264 -11.04 -21.62 0.62
C VAL A 264 -11.01 -22.73 1.67
N SER A 265 -11.42 -22.45 2.91
CA SER A 265 -11.47 -23.44 3.99
C SER A 265 -12.45 -24.57 3.67
N GLU A 266 -13.61 -24.26 3.08
CA GLU A 266 -14.59 -25.25 2.65
C GLU A 266 -14.04 -26.19 1.56
N ARG A 267 -13.27 -25.65 0.60
CA ARG A 267 -12.61 -26.44 -0.45
C ARG A 267 -11.44 -27.28 0.08
N MET A 268 -10.62 -26.68 0.95
CA MET A 268 -9.48 -27.34 1.57
C MET A 268 -9.93 -28.55 2.40
N ALA A 269 -10.99 -28.41 3.20
CA ALA A 269 -11.54 -29.50 4.00
C ALA A 269 -11.97 -30.73 3.16
N ALA A 270 -12.43 -30.51 1.93
CA ALA A 270 -12.79 -31.61 1.01
C ALA A 270 -11.54 -32.36 0.51
N VAL A 271 -10.45 -31.65 0.24
CA VAL A 271 -9.21 -32.21 -0.35
C VAL A 271 -8.31 -32.87 0.66
N THR A 272 -8.32 -32.45 1.92
CA THR A 272 -7.48 -33.05 2.97
C THR A 272 -7.66 -34.57 3.05
N SER A 273 -8.86 -35.10 2.77
CA SER A 273 -9.12 -36.55 2.76
C SER A 273 -8.57 -37.30 1.54
N ALA A 274 -8.32 -36.60 0.44
CA ALA A 274 -7.78 -37.15 -0.80
C ALA A 274 -6.24 -37.11 -0.86
N LEU A 275 -5.61 -36.29 0.00
CA LEU A 275 -4.16 -36.20 0.06
C LEU A 275 -3.53 -37.49 0.63
N PRO A 276 -2.33 -37.87 0.16
CA PRO A 276 -1.60 -39.00 0.71
C PRO A 276 -1.36 -38.84 2.21
N THR A 277 -1.40 -39.96 2.96
CA THR A 277 -1.34 -39.93 4.43
C THR A 277 0.02 -39.50 5.01
N TRP A 278 1.04 -39.36 4.18
CA TRP A 278 2.38 -38.87 4.56
C TRP A 278 2.54 -37.36 4.33
N ALA A 279 1.61 -36.71 3.61
CA ALA A 279 1.58 -35.25 3.52
C ALA A 279 0.95 -34.69 4.80
N ALA A 280 1.55 -33.64 5.37
CA ALA A 280 0.91 -32.96 6.48
C ALA A 280 -0.44 -32.39 6.03
N PRO A 281 -1.43 -32.25 6.93
CA PRO A 281 -2.66 -31.54 6.60
C PRO A 281 -2.34 -30.12 6.10
N PRO A 282 -2.94 -29.66 4.98
CA PRO A 282 -2.75 -28.30 4.49
C PRO A 282 -3.15 -27.26 5.54
N VAL A 283 -2.30 -26.26 5.74
CA VAL A 283 -2.53 -25.16 6.68
C VAL A 283 -2.73 -23.88 5.90
N MET A 284 -3.84 -23.18 6.20
CA MET A 284 -4.07 -21.83 5.68
C MET A 284 -3.32 -20.82 6.54
N LEU A 285 -2.36 -20.11 5.95
CA LEU A 285 -1.61 -19.08 6.67
C LEU A 285 -2.53 -17.95 7.14
N GLN A 286 -2.08 -17.20 8.15
CA GLN A 286 -2.79 -16.03 8.64
C GLN A 286 -2.81 -14.93 7.56
N PRO A 287 -3.84 -14.07 7.52
CA PRO A 287 -3.83 -12.95 6.58
C PRO A 287 -2.74 -11.96 6.98
N LEU A 288 -1.86 -11.63 6.04
CA LEU A 288 -0.74 -10.72 6.24
C LEU A 288 -0.99 -9.40 5.50
N SER A 289 -0.53 -8.28 6.08
CA SER A 289 -0.53 -6.98 5.40
C SER A 289 0.46 -6.96 4.22
N SER A 290 0.28 -6.07 3.24
CA SER A 290 1.30 -5.79 2.21
C SER A 290 2.66 -5.37 2.80
N THR A 291 2.64 -4.73 3.97
CA THR A 291 3.82 -4.45 4.80
C THR A 291 3.80 -5.31 6.06
N SER A 292 3.75 -6.64 5.90
CA SER A 292 3.53 -7.60 7.00
C SER A 292 4.59 -7.55 8.09
N ARG A 293 5.88 -7.53 7.74
CA ARG A 293 7.01 -7.54 8.68
C ARG A 293 7.00 -6.26 9.50
N VAL A 294 6.76 -6.38 10.81
CA VAL A 294 6.76 -5.24 11.75
C VAL A 294 8.05 -5.18 12.54
N MET A 295 8.60 -6.32 12.93
CA MET A 295 9.92 -6.37 13.56
C MET A 295 10.64 -7.67 13.21
N LYS A 296 11.96 -7.58 13.04
CA LYS A 296 12.86 -8.75 13.10
C LYS A 296 13.68 -8.65 14.37
N ILE A 297 13.63 -9.70 15.18
CA ILE A 297 14.21 -9.71 16.51
C ILE A 297 15.28 -10.79 16.56
N GLY A 298 16.52 -10.38 16.77
CA GLY A 298 17.62 -11.32 17.00
C GLY A 298 17.60 -11.81 18.44
N MET A 299 17.68 -13.12 18.63
CA MET A 299 17.77 -13.74 19.95
C MET A 299 19.07 -14.52 20.05
N THR A 300 19.91 -14.16 21.02
CA THR A 300 21.24 -14.77 21.23
C THR A 300 21.43 -15.15 22.69
N SER A 301 22.31 -16.11 22.96
CA SER A 301 22.70 -16.50 24.32
C SER A 301 24.13 -17.06 24.32
N SER A 302 24.87 -16.80 25.40
CA SER A 302 26.18 -17.43 25.67
C SER A 302 26.11 -18.62 26.64
N SER A 303 24.98 -18.82 27.31
CA SER A 303 24.82 -19.86 28.34
C SER A 303 23.81 -20.94 27.98
N ARG A 304 22.94 -20.69 26.99
CA ARG A 304 21.87 -21.59 26.56
C ARG A 304 22.18 -22.21 25.20
N SER A 305 21.76 -23.46 25.00
CA SER A 305 21.85 -24.11 23.69
C SER A 305 20.79 -23.56 22.73
N LEU A 306 21.02 -23.71 21.42
CA LEU A 306 20.06 -23.29 20.39
C LEU A 306 18.74 -24.09 20.46
N ILE A 307 18.79 -25.36 20.89
CA ILE A 307 17.60 -26.19 21.13
C ILE A 307 16.79 -25.60 22.29
N GLU A 308 17.42 -25.30 23.43
CA GLU A 308 16.73 -24.66 24.57
C GLU A 308 16.11 -23.32 24.18
N MET A 309 16.85 -22.49 23.45
CA MET A 309 16.35 -21.21 22.95
C MET A 309 15.15 -21.40 22.00
N SER A 310 15.18 -22.43 21.15
CA SER A 310 14.09 -22.76 20.23
C SER A 310 12.84 -23.18 21.00
N MET A 311 12.98 -24.06 22.00
CA MET A 311 11.83 -24.50 22.80
C MET A 311 11.22 -23.37 23.64
N LEU A 312 12.05 -22.46 24.17
CA LEU A 312 11.56 -21.24 24.83
C LEU A 312 10.83 -20.32 23.84
N SER A 313 11.37 -20.17 22.63
CA SER A 313 10.78 -19.33 21.59
C SER A 313 9.43 -19.88 21.12
N TYR A 314 9.39 -21.17 20.80
CA TYR A 314 8.22 -21.86 20.26
C TYR A 314 7.04 -21.92 21.25
N TRP A 315 7.30 -22.31 22.51
CA TRP A 315 6.25 -22.54 23.50
C TRP A 315 5.90 -21.31 24.35
N THR A 316 6.87 -20.45 24.67
CA THR A 316 6.67 -19.35 25.62
C THR A 316 6.62 -18.00 24.92
N ILE A 317 7.67 -17.63 24.18
CA ILE A 317 7.80 -16.29 23.60
C ILE A 317 6.75 -16.08 22.51
N ARG A 318 6.66 -16.99 21.52
CA ARG A 318 5.67 -16.92 20.44
C ARG A 318 4.25 -16.83 20.97
N ALA A 319 3.88 -17.65 21.97
CA ALA A 319 2.56 -17.60 22.59
C ALA A 319 2.27 -16.24 23.27
N ARG A 320 3.27 -15.60 23.88
CA ARG A 320 3.13 -14.27 24.49
C ARG A 320 3.03 -13.16 23.44
N LEU A 321 3.78 -13.26 22.34
CA LEU A 321 3.80 -12.27 21.27
C LEU A 321 2.53 -12.33 20.42
N LEU A 322 1.99 -13.51 20.13
CA LEU A 322 0.70 -13.68 19.43
C LEU A 322 -0.49 -13.09 20.21
N ARG A 323 -0.37 -12.84 21.52
CA ARG A 323 -1.39 -12.15 22.33
C ARG A 323 -1.40 -10.64 22.11
N VAL A 324 -0.37 -10.07 21.50
CA VAL A 324 -0.32 -8.63 21.21
C VAL A 324 -1.35 -8.34 20.10
N PRO A 325 -2.32 -7.44 20.34
CA PRO A 325 -3.33 -7.11 19.34
C PRO A 325 -2.70 -6.61 18.03
N GLY A 326 -3.09 -7.22 16.91
CA GLY A 326 -2.59 -6.86 15.58
C GLY A 326 -1.47 -7.75 15.06
N VAL A 327 -0.81 -8.55 15.91
CA VAL A 327 0.13 -9.60 15.47
C VAL A 327 -0.65 -10.72 14.78
N ALA A 328 -0.25 -11.06 13.56
CA ALA A 328 -0.78 -12.18 12.79
C ALA A 328 -0.01 -13.46 13.08
N ASN A 329 1.33 -13.36 13.05
CA ASN A 329 2.22 -14.51 13.10
C ASN A 329 3.57 -14.11 13.72
N VAL A 330 4.28 -15.10 14.25
CA VAL A 330 5.67 -14.96 14.69
C VAL A 330 6.44 -16.18 14.19
N ALA A 331 7.12 -16.01 13.07
CA ALA A 331 7.93 -17.05 12.46
C ALA A 331 9.35 -17.03 13.06
N ILE A 332 9.95 -18.21 13.20
CA ILE A 332 11.23 -18.39 13.91
C ILE A 332 12.22 -19.06 12.95
N TRP A 333 13.24 -18.32 12.51
CA TRP A 333 14.36 -18.87 11.74
C TRP A 333 15.46 -19.40 12.66
N GLY A 334 16.10 -20.49 12.24
CA GLY A 334 17.05 -21.24 13.05
C GLY A 334 16.39 -22.15 14.10
N GLU A 335 15.07 -22.34 14.02
CA GLU A 335 14.33 -23.18 14.95
C GLU A 335 14.82 -24.64 14.94
N ARG A 336 15.22 -25.14 16.11
CA ARG A 336 15.67 -26.51 16.36
C ARG A 336 14.71 -27.16 17.35
N LEU A 337 13.77 -27.95 16.84
CA LEU A 337 12.76 -28.62 17.68
C LEU A 337 13.45 -29.77 18.41
N GLN A 338 13.30 -29.78 19.73
CA GLN A 338 13.81 -30.86 20.58
C GLN A 338 13.02 -32.14 20.28
N MET A 339 13.72 -33.21 19.94
CA MET A 339 13.13 -34.52 19.65
C MET A 339 14.03 -35.65 20.13
N LEU A 340 13.42 -36.77 20.50
CA LEU A 340 14.16 -38.01 20.77
C LEU A 340 14.44 -38.71 19.45
N GLN A 341 15.70 -39.02 19.19
CA GLN A 341 16.12 -39.69 17.97
C GLN A 341 16.73 -41.05 18.29
N VAL A 342 16.14 -42.10 17.75
CA VAL A 342 16.70 -43.46 17.73
C VAL A 342 17.57 -43.59 16.48
N GLN A 343 18.86 -43.28 16.59
CA GLN A 343 19.80 -43.31 15.47
C GLN A 343 20.33 -44.73 15.24
N VAL A 344 19.64 -45.49 14.39
CA VAL A 344 19.98 -46.88 14.07
C VAL A 344 21.33 -47.00 13.37
N GLN A 345 22.08 -48.05 13.72
CA GLN A 345 23.35 -48.39 13.08
C GLN A 345 23.15 -49.64 12.22
N PRO A 346 23.19 -49.54 10.88
CA PRO A 346 22.93 -50.68 9.98
C PRO A 346 23.84 -51.89 10.23
N ASP A 347 25.09 -51.65 10.61
CA ASP A 347 26.06 -52.69 10.93
C ASP A 347 25.64 -53.50 12.18
N ARG A 348 25.04 -52.84 13.19
CA ARG A 348 24.54 -53.49 14.41
C ARG A 348 23.21 -54.20 14.20
N LEU A 349 22.29 -53.59 13.45
CA LEU A 349 21.04 -54.26 13.05
C LEU A 349 21.31 -55.59 12.36
N LYS A 350 22.34 -55.63 11.49
CA LYS A 350 22.77 -56.86 10.82
C LYS A 350 23.41 -57.87 11.78
N ALA A 351 24.26 -57.41 12.69
CA ALA A 351 24.93 -58.28 13.66
C ALA A 351 23.93 -58.99 14.59
N GLU A 352 22.92 -58.25 15.04
CA GLU A 352 21.88 -58.74 15.96
C GLU A 352 20.66 -59.33 15.24
N ASN A 353 20.67 -59.37 13.90
CA ASN A 353 19.58 -59.88 13.06
C ASN A 353 18.21 -59.23 13.35
N VAL A 354 18.22 -57.91 13.56
CA VAL A 354 17.04 -57.06 13.82
C VAL A 354 16.69 -56.25 12.57
N SER A 355 15.41 -56.18 12.22
CA SER A 355 14.96 -55.38 11.09
C SER A 355 14.69 -53.92 11.48
N LEU A 356 14.79 -53.00 10.50
CA LEU A 356 14.44 -51.59 10.73
C LEU A 356 12.96 -51.41 11.13
N ASN A 357 12.07 -52.21 10.53
CA ASN A 357 10.64 -52.19 10.87
C ASN A 357 10.41 -52.61 12.33
N GLU A 358 11.14 -53.62 12.80
CA GLU A 358 11.04 -54.07 14.20
C GLU A 358 11.48 -52.97 15.17
N VAL A 359 12.54 -52.23 14.85
CA VAL A 359 12.93 -51.04 15.66
C VAL A 359 11.84 -49.97 15.65
N MET A 360 11.25 -49.68 14.49
CA MET A 360 10.17 -48.69 14.39
C MET A 360 8.92 -49.11 15.17
N GLU A 361 8.51 -50.38 15.08
CA GLU A 361 7.36 -50.92 15.80
C GLU A 361 7.59 -50.92 17.32
N VAL A 362 8.78 -51.35 17.78
CA VAL A 362 9.16 -51.35 19.19
C VAL A 362 9.22 -49.92 19.73
N THR A 363 9.82 -48.98 18.98
CA THR A 363 9.88 -47.58 19.39
C THR A 363 8.48 -46.96 19.45
N ALA A 364 7.63 -47.21 18.45
CA ALA A 364 6.24 -46.74 18.45
C ALA A 364 5.38 -47.37 19.57
N GLY A 365 5.67 -48.61 19.96
CA GLY A 365 5.00 -49.30 21.05
C GLY A 365 5.48 -48.88 22.44
N ALA A 366 6.64 -48.24 22.53
CA ALA A 366 7.22 -47.78 23.79
C ALA A 366 6.74 -46.39 24.23
N VAL A 367 6.08 -45.65 23.34
CA VAL A 367 5.60 -44.29 23.57
C VAL A 367 4.08 -44.24 23.69
N ASP A 368 3.55 -43.21 24.34
CA ASP A 368 2.14 -43.13 24.70
C ASP A 368 1.20 -42.88 23.49
N ALA A 369 1.72 -42.23 22.45
CA ALA A 369 0.98 -41.97 21.22
C ALA A 369 1.77 -42.47 20.01
N GLY A 370 1.70 -43.78 19.74
CA GLY A 370 2.26 -44.36 18.53
C GLY A 370 1.50 -43.89 17.28
N LEU A 371 2.19 -43.26 16.33
CA LEU A 371 1.60 -42.73 15.09
C LEU A 371 1.53 -43.77 13.97
N LEU A 372 2.29 -44.86 14.09
CA LEU A 372 2.23 -45.98 13.15
C LEU A 372 0.86 -46.65 13.24
N LYS A 373 0.06 -46.54 12.17
CA LYS A 373 -1.32 -47.08 12.09
C LYS A 373 -1.45 -48.58 12.39
N TYR A 374 -0.35 -49.32 12.25
CA TYR A 374 -0.27 -50.77 12.45
C TYR A 374 0.40 -51.16 13.77
N SER A 375 0.90 -50.20 14.56
CA SER A 375 1.48 -50.47 15.87
C SER A 375 0.38 -50.69 16.92
N PRO A 376 0.52 -51.70 17.81
CA PRO A 376 -0.41 -51.91 18.93
C PRO A 376 -0.42 -50.76 19.95
N GLY A 377 0.58 -49.86 19.94
CA GLY A 377 0.70 -48.70 20.84
C GLY A 377 -0.33 -47.58 20.64
N ARG A 378 -1.32 -47.76 19.75
CA ARG A 378 -2.34 -46.75 19.43
C ARG A 378 -3.45 -46.61 20.49
N PHE A 379 -3.55 -47.55 21.44
CA PHE A 379 -4.68 -47.63 22.38
C PHE A 379 -4.28 -47.22 23.80
N ILE A 380 -4.19 -45.92 24.07
CA ILE A 380 -4.15 -45.42 25.45
C ILE A 380 -5.43 -44.64 25.75
N GLY A 381 -6.24 -45.22 26.62
CA GLY A 381 -7.51 -44.71 27.16
C GLY A 381 -8.31 -45.91 27.68
N THR A 382 -8.67 -46.07 28.94
CA THR A 382 -8.70 -45.18 30.11
C THR A 382 -8.47 -46.07 31.34
N GLY A 383 -7.63 -45.67 32.30
CA GLY A 383 -7.48 -46.41 33.56
C GLY A 383 -8.79 -46.50 34.38
N GLY A 384 -9.82 -45.76 33.98
CA GLY A 384 -11.11 -45.76 34.63
C GLY A 384 -10.96 -45.29 36.08
N PHE A 385 -11.70 -45.92 36.97
CA PHE A 385 -11.63 -45.65 38.39
C PHE A 385 -11.83 -46.94 39.19
N ILE A 386 -11.24 -46.98 40.36
CA ILE A 386 -11.46 -48.00 41.37
C ILE A 386 -12.35 -47.39 42.46
N ASP A 387 -13.51 -48.00 42.67
CA ASP A 387 -14.41 -47.62 43.77
C ASP A 387 -14.08 -48.41 45.03
N SER A 388 -13.90 -47.69 46.13
CA SER A 388 -13.99 -48.21 47.49
C SER A 388 -15.30 -47.71 48.13
N PRO A 389 -15.76 -48.26 49.27
CA PRO A 389 -17.00 -47.80 49.91
C PRO A 389 -17.03 -46.30 50.23
N ASN A 390 -15.88 -45.66 50.42
CA ASN A 390 -15.77 -44.26 50.84
C ASN A 390 -15.12 -43.34 49.80
N GLN A 391 -14.56 -43.86 48.71
CA GLN A 391 -13.80 -43.07 47.75
C GLN A 391 -13.72 -43.72 46.37
N ARG A 392 -13.87 -42.90 45.33
CA ARG A 392 -13.53 -43.22 43.94
C ARG A 392 -12.11 -42.73 43.64
N MET A 393 -11.23 -43.63 43.21
CA MET A 393 -9.85 -43.31 42.85
C MET A 393 -9.69 -43.47 41.33
N GLY A 394 -9.33 -42.39 40.62
CA GLY A 394 -9.01 -42.47 39.20
C GLY A 394 -7.67 -43.17 38.98
N VAL A 395 -7.59 -44.09 38.03
CA VAL A 395 -6.32 -44.75 37.69
C VAL A 395 -5.65 -43.97 36.57
N GLN A 396 -4.45 -43.48 36.83
CA GLN A 396 -3.61 -42.79 35.87
C GLN A 396 -2.42 -43.67 35.49
N HIS A 397 -2.21 -43.86 34.19
CA HIS A 397 -0.98 -44.43 33.67
C HIS A 397 0.08 -43.32 33.57
N VAL A 398 1.29 -43.58 34.08
CA VAL A 398 2.41 -42.65 34.02
C VAL A 398 3.33 -43.08 32.89
N GLN A 399 3.71 -42.13 32.03
CA GLN A 399 4.61 -42.39 30.91
C GLN A 399 5.97 -42.87 31.43
N ALA A 400 6.40 -44.07 31.01
CA ALA A 400 7.66 -44.67 31.45
C ALA A 400 8.88 -44.12 30.70
N VAL A 401 8.71 -43.71 29.45
CA VAL A 401 9.79 -43.22 28.59
C VAL A 401 9.75 -41.69 28.53
N SER A 402 10.77 -41.05 29.11
CA SER A 402 10.84 -39.58 29.15
C SER A 402 12.20 -39.03 28.72
N SER A 403 13.25 -39.83 28.82
CA SER A 403 14.63 -39.48 28.46
C SER A 403 15.19 -40.42 27.38
N PRO A 404 16.27 -40.03 26.68
CA PRO A 404 16.98 -40.92 25.78
C PRO A 404 17.45 -42.22 26.46
N ALA A 405 17.79 -42.17 27.76
CA ALA A 405 18.23 -43.32 28.52
C ALA A 405 17.10 -44.31 28.80
N ASP A 406 15.88 -43.82 29.04
CA ASP A 406 14.70 -44.66 29.25
C ASP A 406 14.36 -45.41 27.94
N LEU A 407 14.34 -44.68 26.82
CA LEU A 407 14.05 -45.25 25.51
C LEU A 407 15.11 -46.27 25.08
N ALA A 408 16.39 -46.03 25.42
CA ALA A 408 17.46 -46.98 25.13
C ALA A 408 17.31 -48.34 25.85
N GLN A 409 16.58 -48.42 26.97
CA GLN A 409 16.36 -49.65 27.73
C GLN A 409 15.16 -50.47 27.23
N VAL A 410 14.39 -49.96 26.26
CA VAL A 410 13.24 -50.69 25.73
C VAL A 410 13.71 -51.97 25.04
N THR A 411 13.16 -53.10 25.45
CA THR A 411 13.49 -54.42 24.91
C THR A 411 12.88 -54.62 23.54
N ILE A 412 13.71 -55.01 22.56
CA ILE A 412 13.28 -55.41 21.22
C ILE A 412 12.85 -56.87 21.23
N ARG A 413 13.73 -57.75 21.72
CA ARG A 413 13.53 -59.19 21.79
C ARG A 413 14.31 -59.77 22.95
N GLU A 414 13.81 -60.86 23.51
CA GLU A 414 14.54 -61.67 24.48
C GLU A 414 14.95 -62.99 23.82
N LYS A 415 16.22 -63.37 23.96
CA LYS A 415 16.74 -64.64 23.45
C LYS A 415 17.59 -65.29 24.53
N ASP A 416 17.25 -66.53 24.88
CA ASP A 416 17.97 -67.34 25.88
C ASP A 416 18.15 -66.64 27.25
N GLY A 417 17.18 -65.81 27.66
CA GLY A 417 17.20 -65.05 28.92
C GLY A 417 18.03 -63.75 28.87
N VAL A 418 18.57 -63.39 27.70
CA VAL A 418 19.24 -62.09 27.48
C VAL A 418 18.30 -61.18 26.67
N ALA A 419 17.96 -60.03 27.25
CA ALA A 419 17.17 -59.01 26.58
C ALA A 419 18.07 -58.17 25.66
N LEU A 420 17.68 -58.03 24.39
CA LEU A 420 18.27 -57.10 23.45
C LEU A 420 17.50 -55.78 23.50
N HIS A 421 18.19 -54.69 23.83
CA HIS A 421 17.58 -53.37 24.01
C HIS A 421 17.77 -52.46 22.78
N LEU A 422 16.97 -51.40 22.68
CA LEU A 422 17.12 -50.38 21.62
C LEU A 422 18.53 -49.77 21.61
N GLY A 423 19.14 -49.55 22.79
CA GLY A 423 20.49 -49.02 22.92
C GLY A 423 21.60 -49.92 22.36
N ASP A 424 21.33 -51.21 22.18
CA ASP A 424 22.31 -52.15 21.63
C ASP A 424 22.45 -51.98 20.11
N VAL A 425 21.34 -51.68 19.42
CA VAL A 425 21.30 -51.55 17.95
C VAL A 425 21.25 -50.10 17.44
N ALA A 426 20.95 -49.14 18.31
CA ALA A 426 20.81 -47.72 17.96
C ALA A 426 21.43 -46.80 19.03
N LYS A 427 21.87 -45.62 18.60
CA LYS A 427 22.25 -44.54 19.51
C LYS A 427 21.03 -43.66 19.76
N VAL A 428 20.49 -43.72 20.98
CA VAL A 428 19.35 -42.87 21.35
C VAL A 428 19.87 -41.54 21.91
N VAL A 429 19.48 -40.43 21.27
CA VAL A 429 19.90 -39.08 21.65
C VAL A 429 18.72 -38.12 21.64
N GLU A 430 18.90 -36.99 22.31
CA GLU A 430 18.03 -35.84 22.14
C GLU A 430 18.72 -34.86 21.18
N ASP A 431 18.08 -34.52 20.08
CA ASP A 431 18.64 -33.69 19.01
C ASP A 431 17.50 -32.99 18.25
N HIS A 432 17.77 -32.44 17.06
CA HIS A 432 16.80 -31.71 16.24
C HIS A 432 16.69 -32.21 14.79
N GLN A 433 15.63 -31.79 14.10
CA GLN A 433 15.37 -32.11 12.69
C GLN A 433 16.44 -31.53 11.75
N PRO A 434 16.62 -32.07 10.52
CA PRO A 434 17.39 -31.36 9.49
C PRO A 434 16.89 -29.91 9.34
N LEU A 435 17.82 -28.97 9.31
CA LEU A 435 17.47 -27.56 9.18
C LEU A 435 16.96 -27.27 7.76
N ILE A 436 15.77 -26.68 7.68
CA ILE A 436 15.19 -26.10 6.45
C ILE A 436 15.53 -24.61 6.30
N GLY A 437 16.17 -24.04 7.33
CA GLY A 437 16.66 -22.67 7.39
C GLY A 437 17.47 -22.43 8.66
N ASP A 438 18.26 -21.38 8.68
CA ASP A 438 19.04 -20.95 9.84
C ASP A 438 19.03 -19.42 9.98
N ALA A 439 19.64 -18.89 11.04
CA ALA A 439 19.77 -17.45 11.21
C ALA A 439 21.17 -17.06 11.69
N VAL A 440 21.66 -15.92 11.19
CA VAL A 440 22.86 -15.23 11.68
C VAL A 440 22.40 -13.98 12.40
N ILE A 441 22.78 -13.82 13.66
CA ILE A 441 22.53 -12.60 14.41
C ILE A 441 23.87 -11.91 14.68
N ASN A 442 24.06 -10.76 14.06
CA ASN A 442 25.31 -10.02 14.00
C ASN A 442 26.45 -10.88 13.46
N ASN A 443 27.29 -11.45 14.32
CA ASN A 443 28.44 -12.26 13.92
C ASN A 443 28.40 -13.70 14.45
N GLY A 444 27.24 -14.18 14.90
CA GLY A 444 27.14 -15.49 15.55
C GLY A 444 25.82 -16.22 15.35
N HIS A 445 25.72 -17.38 15.98
CA HIS A 445 24.50 -18.17 16.00
C HIS A 445 23.43 -17.50 16.86
N GLY A 446 22.20 -17.56 16.38
CA GLY A 446 21.03 -17.10 17.11
C GLY A 446 19.75 -17.56 16.44
N LEU A 447 18.62 -17.14 16.98
CA LEU A 447 17.32 -17.29 16.36
C LEU A 447 16.84 -15.93 15.88
N MET A 448 16.18 -15.89 14.72
CA MET A 448 15.51 -14.67 14.26
C MET A 448 14.00 -14.85 14.39
N LEU A 449 13.38 -14.04 15.24
CA LEU A 449 11.93 -13.99 15.37
C LEU A 449 11.40 -12.87 14.47
N ILE A 450 10.66 -13.23 13.43
CA ILE A 450 10.01 -12.28 12.53
C ILE A 450 8.56 -12.14 12.95
N VAL A 451 8.21 -10.93 13.40
CA VAL A 451 6.84 -10.60 13.83
C VAL A 451 6.09 -9.97 12.67
N GLU A 452 4.96 -10.57 12.33
CA GLU A 452 4.13 -10.15 11.21
C GLU A 452 2.78 -9.60 11.70
N LYS A 453 2.24 -8.57 11.04
CA LYS A 453 0.94 -7.98 11.36
C LYS A 453 -0.17 -8.37 10.41
N LEU A 454 -1.39 -8.32 10.97
CA LEU A 454 -2.64 -8.39 10.21
C LEU A 454 -2.78 -7.15 9.30
N PRO A 455 -3.53 -7.22 8.18
CA PRO A 455 -3.78 -6.07 7.30
C PRO A 455 -4.36 -4.84 8.00
N TRP A 456 -5.09 -5.03 9.10
CA TRP A 456 -5.68 -3.98 9.92
C TRP A 456 -4.89 -3.70 11.22
N GLY A 457 -3.74 -4.34 11.40
CA GLY A 457 -2.85 -4.08 12.53
C GLY A 457 -2.11 -2.76 12.35
N ASN A 458 -1.99 -1.98 13.43
CA ASN A 458 -1.21 -0.74 13.43
C ASN A 458 0.27 -1.02 13.69
N THR A 459 1.17 -0.55 12.80
CA THR A 459 2.61 -0.82 12.92
C THR A 459 3.21 -0.29 14.24
N LEU A 460 2.86 0.93 14.67
CA LEU A 460 3.40 1.53 15.91
C LEU A 460 2.90 0.79 17.17
N ASP A 461 1.60 0.52 17.26
CA ASP A 461 1.00 -0.16 18.41
C ASP A 461 1.50 -1.60 18.54
N VAL A 462 1.63 -2.33 17.42
CA VAL A 462 2.16 -3.70 17.40
C VAL A 462 3.63 -3.69 17.84
N THR A 463 4.46 -2.81 17.29
CA THR A 463 5.88 -2.67 17.67
C THR A 463 6.00 -2.45 19.18
N LYS A 464 5.29 -1.43 19.70
CA LYS A 464 5.31 -1.11 21.13
C LYS A 464 4.81 -2.27 21.99
N GLY A 465 3.73 -2.93 21.58
CA GLY A 465 3.16 -4.07 22.30
C GLY A 465 4.10 -5.27 22.36
N VAL A 466 4.89 -5.52 21.30
CA VAL A 466 5.90 -6.57 21.27
C VAL A 466 7.11 -6.20 22.14
N GLU A 467 7.62 -4.98 22.05
CA GLU A 467 8.71 -4.48 22.91
C GLU A 467 8.32 -4.53 24.41
N ASP A 468 7.08 -4.15 24.74
CA ASP A 468 6.52 -4.28 26.09
C ASP A 468 6.43 -5.74 26.53
N ALA A 469 5.98 -6.64 25.65
CA ALA A 469 5.89 -8.06 25.93
C ALA A 469 7.26 -8.71 26.18
N LEU A 470 8.27 -8.37 25.37
CA LEU A 470 9.64 -8.85 25.57
C LEU A 470 10.25 -8.31 26.88
N ARG A 471 10.05 -7.02 27.19
CA ARG A 471 10.49 -6.43 28.47
C ARG A 471 9.88 -7.13 29.68
N GLN A 472 8.61 -7.54 29.59
CA GLN A 472 7.93 -8.29 30.65
C GLN A 472 8.45 -9.72 30.79
N LEU A 473 8.89 -10.35 29.70
CA LEU A 473 9.48 -11.70 29.71
C LEU A 473 10.94 -11.71 30.17
N GLN A 474 11.68 -10.61 29.95
CA GLN A 474 13.11 -10.51 30.21
C GLN A 474 13.56 -11.03 31.60
N PRO A 475 12.85 -10.74 32.72
CA PRO A 475 13.26 -11.24 34.04
C PRO A 475 13.24 -12.77 34.16
N GLY A 476 12.37 -13.45 33.41
CA GLY A 476 12.25 -14.92 33.39
C GLY A 476 13.17 -15.60 32.37
N LEU A 477 13.85 -14.84 31.50
CA LEU A 477 14.70 -15.33 30.41
C LEU A 477 16.17 -14.97 30.66
N SER A 478 16.69 -15.34 31.83
CA SER A 478 18.08 -15.07 32.18
C SER A 478 19.07 -15.73 31.21
N GLY A 479 20.06 -14.95 30.76
CA GLY A 479 21.07 -15.39 29.80
C GLY A 479 20.68 -15.24 28.32
N ILE A 480 19.49 -14.72 28.01
CA ILE A 480 19.05 -14.42 26.64
C ILE A 480 19.06 -12.91 26.40
N THR A 481 19.61 -12.49 25.27
CA THR A 481 19.58 -11.11 24.79
C THR A 481 18.72 -11.00 23.53
N PHE A 482 17.88 -9.97 23.49
CA PHE A 482 17.08 -9.63 22.32
C PHE A 482 17.61 -8.36 21.66
N ASP A 483 17.82 -8.41 20.35
CA ASP A 483 18.05 -7.24 19.51
C ASP A 483 16.79 -6.96 18.69
N THR A 484 16.03 -5.94 19.09
CA THR A 484 14.80 -5.51 18.42
C THR A 484 15.04 -4.48 17.31
N THR A 485 16.31 -4.18 17.00
CA THR A 485 16.69 -3.09 16.09
C THR A 485 17.14 -3.56 14.70
N ILE A 486 17.20 -4.89 14.48
CA ILE A 486 17.59 -5.49 13.18
C ILE A 486 16.67 -5.02 12.04
N PHE A 487 15.37 -4.91 12.33
CA PHE A 487 14.41 -4.33 11.40
C PHE A 487 13.24 -3.75 12.19
N ARG A 488 12.98 -2.45 12.05
CA ARG A 488 11.93 -1.75 12.82
C ARG A 488 11.36 -0.56 12.01
N PRO A 489 10.41 -0.81 11.08
CA PRO A 489 9.73 0.24 10.31
C PRO A 489 9.06 1.32 11.15
N ALA A 490 8.72 1.05 12.41
CA ALA A 490 8.22 2.04 13.35
C ALA A 490 9.18 3.24 13.51
N SER A 491 10.51 3.01 13.45
CA SER A 491 11.51 4.08 13.51
C SER A 491 11.37 5.08 12.36
N PHE A 492 11.10 4.57 11.15
CA PHE A 492 10.85 5.42 9.98
C PHE A 492 9.55 6.23 10.13
N ILE A 493 8.49 5.63 10.67
CA ILE A 493 7.22 6.33 10.94
C ILE A 493 7.42 7.43 11.99
N GLU A 494 8.13 7.14 13.09
CA GLU A 494 8.44 8.09 14.17
C GLU A 494 9.26 9.28 13.64
N GLU A 495 10.28 9.02 12.81
CA GLU A 495 11.11 10.05 12.17
C GLU A 495 10.28 10.88 11.18
N ALA A 496 9.41 10.24 10.37
CA ALA A 496 8.51 10.93 9.45
C ALA A 496 7.51 11.84 10.18
N ILE A 497 6.93 11.38 11.29
CA ILE A 497 6.03 12.19 12.13
C ILE A 497 6.77 13.39 12.74
N SER A 498 8.00 13.19 13.23
CA SER A 498 8.82 14.26 13.81
C SER A 498 9.18 15.31 12.76
N ASN A 499 9.64 14.87 11.58
CA ASN A 499 9.94 15.75 10.44
C ASN A 499 8.70 16.50 9.95
N LEU A 500 7.55 15.82 9.85
CA LEU A 500 6.29 16.46 9.47
C LEU A 500 5.84 17.48 10.51
N SER A 501 5.98 17.18 11.80
CA SER A 501 5.63 18.10 12.90
C SER A 501 6.49 19.36 12.85
N LEU A 502 7.80 19.21 12.62
CA LEU A 502 8.72 20.34 12.43
C LEU A 502 8.37 21.14 11.17
N ALA A 503 8.11 20.47 10.04
CA ALA A 503 7.74 21.13 8.80
C ALA A 503 6.42 21.89 8.92
N LEU A 504 5.41 21.33 9.62
CA LEU A 504 4.13 21.99 9.89
C LEU A 504 4.31 23.20 10.83
N LEU A 505 5.16 23.10 11.85
CA LEU A 505 5.51 24.21 12.73
C LEU A 505 6.18 25.35 11.95
N LEU A 506 7.20 25.03 11.13
CA LEU A 506 7.89 26.01 10.28
C LEU A 506 6.94 26.62 9.24
N GLY A 507 6.09 25.81 8.62
CA GLY A 507 5.07 26.25 7.68
C GLY A 507 4.04 27.18 8.34
N CYS A 508 3.57 26.84 9.53
CA CYS A 508 2.69 27.68 10.34
C CYS A 508 3.35 29.02 10.70
N LEU A 509 4.62 29.00 11.15
CA LEU A 509 5.40 30.21 11.43
C LEU A 509 5.56 31.07 10.16
N LEU A 510 5.85 30.46 9.01
CA LEU A 510 5.97 31.15 7.73
C LEU A 510 4.65 31.78 7.30
N VAL A 511 3.53 31.07 7.44
CA VAL A 511 2.18 31.59 7.18
C VAL A 511 1.89 32.78 8.09
N VAL A 512 2.14 32.68 9.40
CA VAL A 512 1.97 33.79 10.35
C VAL A 512 2.84 34.99 9.97
N MET A 513 4.10 34.76 9.57
CA MET A 513 5.03 35.81 9.14
C MET A 513 4.51 36.52 7.87
N ILE A 514 4.08 35.76 6.86
CA ILE A 514 3.54 36.29 5.60
C ILE A 514 2.23 37.04 5.87
N LEU A 515 1.30 36.47 6.64
CA LEU A 515 0.05 37.12 7.02
C LEU A 515 0.31 38.43 7.79
N GLY A 516 1.26 38.41 8.74
CA GLY A 516 1.69 39.60 9.46
C GLY A 516 2.26 40.68 8.53
N ALA A 517 3.09 40.28 7.56
CA ALA A 517 3.70 41.20 6.59
C ALA A 517 2.69 41.79 5.60
N PHE A 518 1.72 40.99 5.13
CA PHE A 518 0.73 41.40 4.13
C PHE A 518 -0.49 42.09 4.71
N LEU A 519 -0.95 41.71 5.92
CA LEU A 519 -2.17 42.25 6.51
C LEU A 519 -1.89 43.33 7.56
N PHE A 520 -0.70 43.32 8.18
CA PHE A 520 -0.26 44.21 9.26
C PHE A 520 -1.27 44.30 10.43
N GLN A 521 -2.04 43.23 10.63
CA GLN A 521 -3.09 43.12 11.64
C GLN A 521 -3.15 41.71 12.22
N TRP A 522 -2.85 41.58 13.51
CA TRP A 522 -2.77 40.27 14.16
C TRP A 522 -4.14 39.56 14.26
N ARG A 523 -5.26 40.30 14.27
CA ARG A 523 -6.61 39.72 14.37
C ARG A 523 -7.01 38.95 13.11
N THR A 524 -6.70 39.48 11.92
CA THR A 524 -6.97 38.80 10.64
C THR A 524 -6.04 37.61 10.45
N ALA A 525 -4.78 37.74 10.87
CA ALA A 525 -3.84 36.62 10.93
C ALA A 525 -4.34 35.50 11.85
N LEU A 526 -4.88 35.84 13.04
CA LEU A 526 -5.43 34.85 13.98
C LEU A 526 -6.64 34.10 13.41
N ILE A 527 -7.55 34.79 12.71
CA ILE A 527 -8.72 34.12 12.08
C ILE A 527 -8.25 33.08 11.06
N SER A 528 -7.31 33.47 10.19
CA SER A 528 -6.75 32.56 9.18
C SER A 528 -5.98 31.41 9.83
N LEU A 529 -5.21 31.70 10.88
CA LEU A 529 -4.44 30.72 11.64
C LEU A 529 -5.32 29.67 12.33
N VAL A 530 -6.53 30.03 12.79
CA VAL A 530 -7.48 29.07 13.38
C VAL A 530 -8.23 28.28 12.31
N ALA A 531 -8.55 28.91 11.17
CA ALA A 531 -9.27 28.27 10.08
C ALA A 531 -8.50 27.09 9.46
N ILE A 532 -7.17 27.19 9.36
CA ILE A 532 -6.32 26.17 8.73
C ILE A 532 -6.35 24.84 9.52
N PRO A 533 -5.95 24.76 10.81
CA PRO A 533 -6.00 23.51 11.58
C PRO A 533 -7.41 22.97 11.72
N LEU A 534 -8.42 23.85 11.86
CA LEU A 534 -9.81 23.42 11.96
C LEU A 534 -10.27 22.67 10.70
N SER A 535 -9.93 23.16 9.52
CA SER A 535 -10.29 22.53 8.24
C SER A 535 -9.61 21.17 8.07
N LEU A 536 -8.31 21.09 8.38
CA LEU A 536 -7.54 19.86 8.31
C LEU A 536 -8.01 18.81 9.34
N LEU A 537 -8.25 19.22 10.59
CA LEU A 537 -8.78 18.34 11.64
C LEU A 537 -10.17 17.83 11.29
N THR A 538 -11.03 18.68 10.71
CA THR A 538 -12.35 18.26 10.25
C THR A 538 -12.23 17.18 9.17
N ALA A 539 -11.36 17.38 8.17
CA ALA A 539 -11.13 16.40 7.12
C ALA A 539 -10.54 15.09 7.67
N ALA A 540 -9.57 15.18 8.57
CA ALA A 540 -8.95 14.01 9.16
C ALA A 540 -9.90 13.25 10.12
N LEU A 541 -10.79 13.95 10.81
CA LEU A 541 -11.84 13.34 11.63
C LEU A 541 -12.85 12.56 10.76
N VAL A 542 -13.20 13.09 9.59
CA VAL A 542 -14.01 12.36 8.61
C VAL A 542 -13.29 11.09 8.15
N LEU A 543 -12.00 11.18 7.83
CA LEU A 543 -11.18 10.02 7.45
C LEU A 543 -11.15 8.95 8.56
N TYR A 544 -10.96 9.37 9.81
CA TYR A 544 -10.99 8.50 10.98
C TYR A 544 -12.34 7.76 11.10
N PHE A 545 -13.48 8.45 10.97
CA PHE A 545 -14.80 7.81 11.01
C PHE A 545 -15.09 6.91 9.81
N THR A 546 -14.44 7.15 8.67
CA THR A 546 -14.48 6.23 7.53
C THR A 546 -13.56 5.02 7.69
N ALA A 547 -12.88 4.88 8.83
CA ALA A 547 -11.96 3.80 9.16
C ALA A 547 -10.78 3.66 8.17
N SER A 548 -10.33 4.78 7.60
CA SER A 548 -9.11 4.81 6.79
C SER A 548 -7.90 4.96 7.71
N SER A 549 -6.83 4.18 7.50
CA SER A 549 -5.56 4.42 8.18
C SER A 549 -4.97 5.76 7.73
N ILE A 550 -4.34 6.46 8.66
CA ILE A 550 -3.53 7.64 8.37
C ILE A 550 -2.19 7.13 7.84
N ASN A 551 -1.93 7.35 6.55
CA ASN A 551 -0.68 6.96 5.93
C ASN A 551 0.01 8.14 5.25
N THR A 552 1.21 7.92 4.74
CA THR A 552 2.01 8.97 4.08
C THR A 552 1.27 9.65 2.93
N MET A 553 0.46 8.92 2.16
CA MET A 553 -0.34 9.46 1.05
C MET A 553 -1.50 10.34 1.55
N VAL A 554 -2.17 9.93 2.62
CA VAL A 554 -3.21 10.73 3.29
C VAL A 554 -2.61 12.03 3.83
N LEU A 555 -1.47 11.95 4.54
CA LEU A 555 -0.75 13.11 5.08
C LEU A 555 -0.28 14.05 3.97
N ALA A 556 0.27 13.52 2.87
CA ALA A 556 0.66 14.31 1.71
C ALA A 556 -0.53 15.08 1.12
N GLY A 557 -1.70 14.45 0.96
CA GLY A 557 -2.90 15.13 0.48
C GLY A 557 -3.38 16.24 1.42
N LEU A 558 -3.29 16.04 2.75
CA LEU A 558 -3.58 17.09 3.74
C LEU A 558 -2.57 18.25 3.66
N VAL A 559 -1.28 17.94 3.51
CA VAL A 559 -0.20 18.94 3.39
C VAL A 559 -0.36 19.78 2.11
N ILE A 560 -0.64 19.13 0.97
CA ILE A 560 -0.91 19.83 -0.30
C ILE A 560 -2.16 20.71 -0.15
N ALA A 561 -3.19 20.23 0.57
CA ALA A 561 -4.39 21.00 0.81
C ALA A 561 -4.15 22.27 1.66
N VAL A 562 -3.13 22.30 2.53
CA VAL A 562 -2.82 23.49 3.36
C VAL A 562 -2.72 24.75 2.50
N GLY A 563 -2.04 24.68 1.35
CA GLY A 563 -1.89 25.84 0.47
C GLY A 563 -3.22 26.39 -0.05
N VAL A 564 -4.16 25.49 -0.37
CA VAL A 564 -5.51 25.86 -0.84
C VAL A 564 -6.39 26.36 0.31
N VAL A 565 -6.34 25.68 1.45
CA VAL A 565 -7.13 26.01 2.66
C VAL A 565 -6.79 27.40 3.18
N VAL A 566 -5.49 27.77 3.13
CA VAL A 566 -5.01 29.09 3.54
C VAL A 566 -5.64 30.19 2.68
N ASP A 567 -5.74 29.98 1.36
CA ASP A 567 -6.24 30.98 0.41
C ASP A 567 -7.72 31.34 0.68
N ASP A 568 -8.58 30.34 0.88
CA ASP A 568 -10.01 30.54 1.18
C ASP A 568 -10.23 31.45 2.40
N ALA A 569 -9.48 31.20 3.47
CA ALA A 569 -9.57 31.99 4.70
C ALA A 569 -9.05 33.43 4.51
N ILE A 570 -7.93 33.59 3.78
CA ILE A 570 -7.32 34.91 3.54
C ILE A 570 -8.23 35.79 2.70
N ILE A 571 -8.74 35.27 1.57
CA ILE A 571 -9.51 36.08 0.62
C ILE A 571 -10.80 36.59 1.28
N ASP A 572 -11.51 35.75 2.04
CA ASP A 572 -12.76 36.17 2.71
C ASP A 572 -12.48 37.21 3.81
N VAL A 573 -11.49 36.95 4.68
CA VAL A 573 -11.11 37.89 5.75
C VAL A 573 -10.63 39.23 5.18
N GLU A 574 -9.82 39.22 4.11
CA GLU A 574 -9.35 40.44 3.46
C GLU A 574 -10.51 41.20 2.79
N ASN A 575 -11.47 40.52 2.17
CA ASN A 575 -12.65 41.20 1.60
C ASN A 575 -13.52 41.82 2.70
N ILE A 576 -13.82 41.09 3.76
CA ILE A 576 -14.55 41.61 4.94
C ILE A 576 -13.82 42.83 5.50
N MET A 577 -12.52 42.72 5.68
CA MET A 577 -11.67 43.78 6.21
C MET A 577 -11.66 45.02 5.31
N ARG A 578 -11.48 44.85 4.01
CA ARG A 578 -11.52 45.92 3.00
C ARG A 578 -12.86 46.63 2.99
N ARG A 579 -13.97 45.88 3.01
CA ARG A 579 -15.34 46.44 3.07
C ARG A 579 -15.60 47.19 4.38
N LEU A 580 -15.12 46.67 5.51
CA LEU A 580 -15.20 47.36 6.81
C LEU A 580 -14.38 48.66 6.84
N ARG A 581 -13.16 48.67 6.28
CA ARG A 581 -12.34 49.90 6.15
C ARG A 581 -13.06 50.95 5.31
N GLN A 582 -13.63 50.56 4.16
CA GLN A 582 -14.38 51.46 3.28
C GLN A 582 -15.62 52.04 3.97
N HIS A 583 -16.44 51.21 4.61
CA HIS A 583 -17.65 51.68 5.30
C HIS A 583 -17.34 52.62 6.47
N ARG A 584 -16.28 52.34 7.25
CA ARG A 584 -15.86 53.21 8.37
C ARG A 584 -15.22 54.51 7.88
N ALA A 585 -14.51 54.49 6.76
CA ALA A 585 -13.98 55.69 6.10
C ALA A 585 -15.09 56.66 5.65
N LEU A 586 -16.21 56.10 5.20
CA LEU A 586 -17.38 56.85 4.73
C LEU A 586 -18.29 57.35 5.87
N GLY A 587 -17.98 57.05 7.14
CA GLY A 587 -18.78 57.49 8.30
C GLY A 587 -20.20 56.87 8.38
N SER A 588 -20.43 55.73 7.72
CA SER A 588 -21.76 55.12 7.61
C SER A 588 -22.23 54.51 8.95
N GLY A 589 -23.51 54.73 9.32
CA GLY A 589 -24.16 54.12 10.50
C GLY A 589 -24.65 52.67 10.31
N GLU A 590 -24.34 52.01 9.19
CA GLU A 590 -24.75 50.63 8.91
C GLU A 590 -24.14 49.65 9.95
N PRO A 591 -24.92 48.74 10.57
CA PRO A 591 -24.40 47.81 11.57
C PRO A 591 -23.29 46.91 11.02
N THR A 592 -22.19 46.74 11.78
CA THR A 592 -21.03 45.94 11.39
C THR A 592 -21.39 44.52 10.90
N ALA A 593 -22.37 43.88 11.53
CA ALA A 593 -22.84 42.55 11.14
C ALA A 593 -23.44 42.49 9.72
N SER A 594 -24.12 43.57 9.28
CA SER A 594 -24.69 43.64 7.93
C SER A 594 -23.62 43.89 6.87
N VAL A 595 -22.57 44.65 7.20
CA VAL A 595 -21.40 44.84 6.34
C VAL A 595 -20.63 43.53 6.17
N VAL A 596 -20.39 42.80 7.27
CA VAL A 596 -19.76 41.46 7.21
C VAL A 596 -20.60 40.49 6.39
N LEU A 597 -21.92 40.43 6.61
CA LEU A 597 -22.81 39.58 5.83
C LEU A 597 -22.75 39.91 4.32
N ARG A 598 -22.79 41.19 3.95
CA ARG A 598 -22.74 41.61 2.55
C ARG A 598 -21.38 41.27 1.91
N ALA A 599 -20.29 41.47 2.65
CA ALA A 599 -18.94 41.16 2.20
C ALA A 599 -18.73 39.65 1.99
N SER A 600 -19.19 38.80 2.93
CA SER A 600 -19.12 37.35 2.77
C SER A 600 -20.04 36.84 1.65
N LEU A 601 -21.21 37.47 1.44
CA LEU A 601 -22.10 37.14 0.32
C LEU A 601 -21.51 37.47 -1.05
N GLU A 602 -20.61 38.46 -1.13
CA GLU A 602 -19.87 38.79 -2.35
C GLU A 602 -18.83 37.71 -2.68
N MET A 603 -18.15 37.19 -1.67
CA MET A 603 -17.11 36.17 -1.83
C MET A 603 -17.64 34.75 -2.03
N ARG A 604 -18.90 34.48 -1.66
CA ARG A 604 -19.48 33.12 -1.69
C ARG A 604 -19.34 32.42 -3.04
N SER A 605 -19.66 33.09 -4.15
CA SER A 605 -19.75 32.46 -5.46
C SER A 605 -18.35 32.17 -6.01
N PRO A 606 -17.41 33.15 -5.99
CA PRO A 606 -16.02 32.87 -6.35
C PRO A 606 -15.39 31.72 -5.57
N ILE A 607 -15.54 31.69 -4.23
CA ILE A 607 -14.94 30.64 -3.39
C ILE A 607 -15.54 29.28 -3.74
N VAL A 608 -16.87 29.12 -3.73
CA VAL A 608 -17.51 27.83 -4.03
C VAL A 608 -17.14 27.31 -5.42
N TYR A 609 -17.14 28.17 -6.44
CA TYR A 609 -16.75 27.75 -7.80
C TYR A 609 -15.26 27.39 -7.88
N ALA A 610 -14.37 28.17 -7.25
CA ALA A 610 -12.95 27.87 -7.21
C ALA A 610 -12.68 26.53 -6.53
N THR A 611 -13.26 26.31 -5.34
CA THR A 611 -13.20 25.04 -4.61
C THR A 611 -13.72 23.88 -5.48
N LEU A 612 -14.87 24.05 -6.16
CA LEU A 612 -15.46 22.99 -6.98
C LEU A 612 -14.60 22.65 -8.21
N ILE A 613 -13.98 23.65 -8.84
CA ILE A 613 -13.04 23.46 -9.95
C ILE A 613 -11.81 22.66 -9.47
N ILE A 614 -11.30 23.00 -8.28
CA ILE A 614 -10.17 22.28 -7.66
C ILE A 614 -10.53 20.81 -7.40
N VAL A 615 -11.72 20.56 -6.83
CA VAL A 615 -12.21 19.19 -6.60
C VAL A 615 -12.39 18.44 -7.93
N LEU A 616 -12.96 19.09 -8.95
CA LEU A 616 -13.15 18.50 -10.27
C LEU A 616 -11.82 18.16 -10.95
N ALA A 617 -10.78 18.96 -10.74
CA ALA A 617 -9.44 18.67 -11.25
C ALA A 617 -8.81 17.42 -10.61
N ALA A 618 -9.23 17.05 -9.40
CA ALA A 618 -8.79 15.82 -8.72
C ALA A 618 -9.61 14.57 -9.12
N VAL A 619 -10.78 14.72 -9.74
CA VAL A 619 -11.67 13.61 -10.12
C VAL A 619 -11.00 12.54 -11.01
N PRO A 620 -10.17 12.88 -12.02
CA PRO A 620 -9.48 11.87 -12.84
C PRO A 620 -8.67 10.85 -12.04
N ILE A 621 -8.15 11.22 -10.86
CA ILE A 621 -7.34 10.35 -10.00
C ILE A 621 -8.17 9.16 -9.49
N PHE A 622 -9.47 9.34 -9.29
CA PHE A 622 -10.35 8.27 -8.81
C PHE A 622 -10.58 7.14 -9.84
N PHE A 623 -10.32 7.42 -11.12
CA PHE A 623 -10.43 6.44 -12.21
C PHE A 623 -9.12 5.69 -12.49
N LEU A 624 -8.04 6.00 -11.75
CA LEU A 624 -6.81 5.22 -11.84
C LEU A 624 -7.05 3.83 -11.23
N ASP A 625 -6.75 2.79 -12.00
CA ASP A 625 -6.83 1.39 -11.57
C ASP A 625 -5.45 0.82 -11.19
N GLY A 626 -5.46 -0.41 -10.68
CA GLY A 626 -4.24 -1.11 -10.26
C GLY A 626 -3.55 -0.45 -9.06
N LEU A 627 -2.23 -0.66 -8.96
CA LEU A 627 -1.43 -0.19 -7.84
C LEU A 627 -1.45 1.34 -7.72
N THR A 628 -1.29 2.06 -8.84
CA THR A 628 -1.32 3.54 -8.86
C THR A 628 -2.62 4.08 -8.27
N GLY A 629 -3.76 3.46 -8.60
CA GLY A 629 -5.05 3.80 -7.98
C GLY A 629 -5.05 3.66 -6.46
N VAL A 630 -4.49 2.57 -5.93
CA VAL A 630 -4.49 2.33 -4.47
C VAL A 630 -3.65 3.35 -3.69
N PHE A 631 -2.54 3.83 -4.26
CA PHE A 631 -1.71 4.86 -3.62
C PHE A 631 -2.30 6.28 -3.76
N PHE A 632 -2.78 6.66 -4.94
CA PHE A 632 -3.22 8.04 -5.20
C PHE A 632 -4.66 8.32 -4.77
N ARG A 633 -5.55 7.31 -4.69
CA ARG A 633 -6.93 7.51 -4.21
C ARG A 633 -6.98 8.05 -2.77
N PRO A 634 -6.27 7.49 -1.76
CA PRO A 634 -6.24 8.05 -0.41
C PRO A 634 -5.76 9.50 -0.35
N LEU A 635 -4.75 9.86 -1.16
CA LEU A 635 -4.25 11.22 -1.31
C LEU A 635 -5.33 12.16 -1.87
N ALA A 636 -6.01 11.75 -2.94
CA ALA A 636 -7.08 12.54 -3.56
C ALA A 636 -8.29 12.70 -2.63
N VAL A 637 -8.64 11.66 -1.86
CA VAL A 637 -9.72 11.72 -0.85
C VAL A 637 -9.35 12.70 0.25
N SER A 638 -8.16 12.61 0.84
CA SER A 638 -7.77 13.49 1.94
C SER A 638 -7.67 14.95 1.49
N TYR A 639 -7.12 15.19 0.30
CA TYR A 639 -7.07 16.51 -0.33
C TYR A 639 -8.48 17.08 -0.57
N THR A 640 -9.36 16.31 -1.20
CA THR A 640 -10.74 16.72 -1.50
C THR A 640 -11.51 17.03 -0.21
N LEU A 641 -11.40 16.17 0.81
CA LEU A 641 -12.05 16.39 2.10
C LEU A 641 -11.53 17.65 2.80
N ALA A 642 -10.22 17.92 2.75
CA ALA A 642 -9.64 19.13 3.32
C ALA A 642 -10.11 20.41 2.62
N VAL A 643 -10.18 20.39 1.30
CA VAL A 643 -10.68 21.52 0.49
C VAL A 643 -12.18 21.76 0.73
N LEU A 644 -13.00 20.70 0.81
CA LEU A 644 -14.42 20.82 1.15
C LEU A 644 -14.65 21.30 2.59
N ALA A 645 -13.84 20.81 3.54
CA ALA A 645 -13.88 21.27 4.92
C ALA A 645 -13.47 22.75 5.03
N SER A 646 -12.47 23.18 4.25
CA SER A 646 -12.07 24.59 4.14
C SER A 646 -13.21 25.47 3.66
N MET A 647 -13.91 25.07 2.60
CA MET A 647 -15.08 25.80 2.11
C MET A 647 -16.16 25.93 3.19
N LEU A 648 -16.42 24.86 3.95
CA LEU A 648 -17.39 24.90 5.05
C LEU A 648 -16.95 25.88 6.15
N VAL A 649 -15.68 25.85 6.54
CA VAL A 649 -15.09 26.75 7.55
C VAL A 649 -15.12 28.20 7.07
N ALA A 650 -14.77 28.46 5.81
CA ALA A 650 -14.81 29.79 5.19
C ALA A 650 -16.23 30.36 5.13
N LEU A 651 -17.26 29.54 4.88
CA LEU A 651 -18.65 30.01 4.83
C LEU A 651 -19.32 30.16 6.22
N THR A 652 -18.75 29.55 7.26
CA THR A 652 -19.37 29.51 8.59
C THR A 652 -18.50 30.22 9.63
N VAL A 653 -17.38 29.60 10.01
CA VAL A 653 -16.53 30.00 11.13
C VAL A 653 -15.80 31.31 10.85
N THR A 654 -15.33 31.53 9.61
CA THR A 654 -14.58 32.72 9.23
C THR A 654 -15.41 34.02 9.39
N PRO A 655 -16.64 34.15 8.84
CA PRO A 655 -17.51 35.30 9.08
C PRO A 655 -17.88 35.50 10.55
N ALA A 656 -18.10 34.40 11.30
CA ALA A 656 -18.43 34.46 12.71
C ALA A 656 -17.27 35.01 13.56
N LEU A 657 -16.05 34.50 13.34
CA LEU A 657 -14.84 35.00 14.00
C LEU A 657 -14.50 36.43 13.57
N ALA A 658 -14.67 36.77 12.29
CA ALA A 658 -14.49 38.12 11.79
C ALA A 658 -15.42 39.11 12.50
N LEU A 659 -16.69 38.78 12.69
CA LEU A 659 -17.63 39.63 13.41
C LEU A 659 -17.24 39.82 14.89
N ILE A 660 -16.76 38.76 15.57
CA ILE A 660 -16.34 38.82 16.98
C ILE A 660 -15.06 39.65 17.13
N LEU A 661 -14.05 39.41 16.29
CA LEU A 661 -12.72 39.99 16.45
C LEU A 661 -12.57 41.37 15.78
N LEU A 662 -13.23 41.63 14.65
CA LEU A 662 -13.14 42.89 13.90
C LEU A 662 -14.31 43.85 14.18
N GLY A 663 -15.35 43.39 14.88
CA GLY A 663 -16.56 44.13 15.21
C GLY A 663 -16.31 45.54 15.76
N ASN A 664 -15.42 45.64 16.74
CA ASN A 664 -15.07 46.88 17.46
C ASN A 664 -13.61 47.33 17.26
N ALA A 665 -12.88 46.69 16.33
CA ALA A 665 -11.46 46.98 16.13
C ALA A 665 -11.25 48.34 15.44
N LYS A 666 -10.26 49.14 15.87
CA LYS A 666 -9.81 50.31 15.09
C LYS A 666 -9.08 49.80 13.85
N LEU A 667 -9.62 50.05 12.66
CA LEU A 667 -8.98 49.66 11.40
C LEU A 667 -8.31 50.90 10.82
N GLU A 668 -6.99 50.92 10.83
CA GLU A 668 -6.24 51.96 10.13
C GLU A 668 -6.44 51.83 8.61
N GLN A 669 -6.50 52.97 7.91
CA GLN A 669 -6.63 53.06 6.45
C GLN A 669 -5.30 52.90 5.71
N ARG A 670 -4.21 52.60 6.42
CA ARG A 670 -2.87 52.53 5.82
C ARG A 670 -2.65 51.16 5.16
N ASP A 671 -2.29 51.20 3.88
CA ASP A 671 -1.73 50.04 3.20
C ASP A 671 -0.46 49.58 3.95
N PRO A 672 -0.32 48.27 4.22
CA PRO A 672 0.88 47.67 4.78
C PRO A 672 2.14 48.08 4.00
N PRO A 673 3.28 48.25 4.67
CA PRO A 673 4.50 48.79 4.06
C PRO A 673 4.97 47.93 2.87
N LEU A 674 4.93 46.60 3.02
CA LEU A 674 5.29 45.65 1.98
C LEU A 674 4.37 45.78 0.75
N VAL A 675 3.05 45.81 0.97
CA VAL A 675 2.04 45.94 -0.09
C VAL A 675 2.24 47.23 -0.89
N ARG A 676 2.61 48.33 -0.23
CA ARG A 676 2.86 49.63 -0.90
C ARG A 676 4.07 49.58 -1.84
N VAL A 677 5.12 48.84 -1.47
CA VAL A 677 6.30 48.64 -2.33
C VAL A 677 5.94 47.75 -3.52
N LEU A 678 5.26 46.62 -3.26
CA LEU A 678 4.84 45.69 -4.30
C LEU A 678 3.87 46.33 -5.31
N LYS A 679 2.89 47.12 -4.85
CA LYS A 679 1.95 47.86 -5.73
C LYS A 679 2.69 48.81 -6.68
N ARG A 680 3.74 49.50 -6.20
CA ARG A 680 4.56 50.39 -7.05
C ARG A 680 5.29 49.60 -8.12
N GLY A 681 5.90 48.47 -7.77
CA GLY A 681 6.57 47.58 -8.72
C GLY A 681 5.59 47.00 -9.75
N TYR A 682 4.47 46.46 -9.27
CA TYR A 682 3.41 45.92 -10.11
C TYR A 682 2.88 46.96 -11.10
N HIS A 683 2.57 48.18 -10.65
CA HIS A 683 2.08 49.25 -11.52
C HIS A 683 3.11 49.65 -12.58
N ALA A 684 4.39 49.69 -12.22
CA ALA A 684 5.47 49.99 -13.16
C ALA A 684 5.66 48.89 -14.22
N ILE A 685 5.45 47.61 -13.87
CA ILE A 685 5.52 46.50 -14.83
C ILE A 685 4.26 46.48 -15.70
N LEU A 686 3.09 46.56 -15.08
CA LEU A 686 1.80 46.51 -15.77
C LEU A 686 1.67 47.62 -16.81
N SER A 687 2.01 48.86 -16.46
CA SER A 687 1.97 49.99 -17.40
C SER A 687 2.88 49.77 -18.62
N ARG A 688 4.07 49.18 -18.44
CA ARG A 688 4.98 48.84 -19.55
C ARG A 688 4.45 47.71 -20.42
N THR A 689 3.86 46.67 -19.81
CA THR A 689 3.30 45.52 -20.53
C THR A 689 2.03 45.89 -21.29
N MET A 690 1.14 46.68 -20.69
CA MET A 690 -0.09 47.16 -21.35
C MET A 690 0.22 48.08 -22.53
N ASN A 691 1.26 48.92 -22.42
CA ASN A 691 1.68 49.80 -23.52
C ASN A 691 2.33 49.04 -24.68
N ARG A 692 2.85 47.81 -24.45
CA ARG A 692 3.52 46.98 -25.45
C ARG A 692 3.22 45.48 -25.23
N PRO A 693 2.00 45.01 -25.53
CA PRO A 693 1.55 43.64 -25.21
C PRO A 693 2.36 42.55 -25.92
N ARG A 694 2.99 42.86 -27.06
CA ARG A 694 3.88 41.94 -27.80
C ARG A 694 5.01 41.35 -26.96
N TYR A 695 5.56 42.11 -26.01
CA TYR A 695 6.62 41.59 -25.12
C TYR A 695 6.06 40.62 -24.07
N GLY A 696 4.80 40.81 -23.66
CA GLY A 696 4.08 39.86 -22.80
C GLY A 696 3.87 38.52 -23.53
N TYR A 697 3.40 38.56 -24.78
CA TYR A 697 3.24 37.34 -25.59
C TYR A 697 4.58 36.67 -25.89
N ALA A 698 5.63 37.43 -26.20
CA ALA A 698 6.96 36.89 -26.41
C ALA A 698 7.52 36.23 -25.14
N GLY A 699 7.32 36.84 -23.96
CA GLY A 699 7.71 36.27 -22.68
C GLY A 699 6.97 34.96 -22.38
N PHE A 700 5.65 34.93 -22.60
CA PHE A 700 4.87 33.70 -22.48
C PHE A 700 5.37 32.61 -23.44
N GLY A 701 5.60 32.95 -24.72
CA GLY A 701 6.13 32.03 -25.72
C GLY A 701 7.51 31.47 -25.34
N ALA A 702 8.39 32.31 -24.80
CA ALA A 702 9.71 31.89 -24.33
C ALA A 702 9.63 30.91 -23.15
N VAL A 703 8.77 31.18 -22.15
CA VAL A 703 8.57 30.28 -21.01
C VAL A 703 7.91 28.97 -21.44
N ALA A 704 6.92 29.01 -22.34
CA ALA A 704 6.28 27.82 -22.88
C ALA A 704 7.27 26.96 -23.69
N LEU A 705 8.09 27.58 -24.54
CA LEU A 705 9.14 26.89 -25.29
C LEU A 705 10.20 26.29 -24.37
N ALA A 706 10.63 27.02 -23.33
CA ALA A 706 11.55 26.50 -22.32
C ALA A 706 10.95 25.27 -21.61
N GLY A 707 9.67 25.33 -21.24
CA GLY A 707 8.95 24.18 -20.69
C GLY A 707 8.92 22.99 -21.64
N LEU A 708 8.65 23.21 -22.93
CA LEU A 708 8.62 22.17 -23.96
C LEU A 708 10.01 21.52 -24.19
N VAL A 709 11.08 22.32 -24.13
CA VAL A 709 12.47 21.86 -24.27
C VAL A 709 12.95 21.10 -23.04
N ILE A 710 12.51 21.50 -21.84
CA ILE A 710 12.89 20.85 -20.58
C ILE A 710 12.09 19.58 -20.32
N ALA A 711 10.83 19.49 -20.79
CA ALA A 711 9.97 18.33 -20.58
C ALA A 711 10.61 16.96 -20.92
N PRO A 712 11.29 16.75 -22.06
CA PRO A 712 11.94 15.47 -22.36
C PRO A 712 13.22 15.20 -21.54
N LEU A 713 13.75 16.18 -20.81
CA LEU A 713 14.93 16.03 -19.95
C LEU A 713 14.57 15.56 -18.53
N LEU A 714 13.28 15.47 -18.20
CA LEU A 714 12.80 15.01 -16.91
C LEU A 714 12.74 13.46 -16.90
N GLY A 715 13.44 12.86 -15.94
CA GLY A 715 13.36 11.42 -15.71
C GLY A 715 11.96 10.99 -15.24
N GLN A 716 11.57 9.76 -15.58
CA GLN A 716 10.31 9.16 -15.15
C GLN A 716 10.57 8.07 -14.10
N SER A 717 9.97 8.21 -12.91
CA SER A 717 9.89 7.14 -11.92
C SER A 717 8.42 6.91 -11.55
N LEU A 718 8.04 5.64 -11.38
CA LEU A 718 6.66 5.29 -10.99
C LEU A 718 6.33 5.79 -9.58
N PHE A 719 7.33 5.77 -8.69
CA PHE A 719 7.25 6.24 -7.31
C PHE A 719 8.53 7.00 -6.91
N PRO A 720 8.44 7.93 -5.95
CA PRO A 720 9.62 8.50 -5.31
C PRO A 720 10.36 7.44 -4.49
N THR A 721 11.69 7.47 -4.50
CA THR A 721 12.52 6.60 -3.66
C THR A 721 12.51 7.12 -2.23
N PHE A 722 11.98 6.33 -1.30
CA PHE A 722 12.02 6.66 0.12
C PHE A 722 13.43 6.44 0.68
N LYS A 723 13.88 7.34 1.54
CA LYS A 723 15.15 7.20 2.26
C LYS A 723 14.93 6.38 3.53
N GLU A 724 14.65 5.09 3.36
CA GLU A 724 14.61 4.13 4.47
C GLU A 724 16.03 3.86 4.97
N ARG A 725 16.17 3.66 6.28
CA ARG A 725 17.45 3.32 6.92
C ARG A 725 17.65 1.83 7.15
N ASP A 726 16.60 1.06 6.92
CA ASP A 726 16.62 -0.39 7.01
C ASP A 726 16.74 -0.94 5.57
N PHE A 727 17.76 -1.75 5.34
CA PHE A 727 18.05 -2.34 4.04
C PHE A 727 18.01 -3.85 4.13
N LEU A 728 17.62 -4.45 3.03
CA LEU A 728 17.68 -5.89 2.82
C LEU A 728 18.51 -6.19 1.58
N MET A 729 19.20 -7.33 1.64
CA MET A 729 20.05 -7.82 0.58
C MET A 729 19.81 -9.29 0.37
N HIS A 730 19.28 -9.66 -0.80
CA HIS A 730 19.17 -11.06 -1.17
C HIS A 730 20.55 -11.59 -1.52
N TRP A 731 20.97 -12.67 -0.87
CA TRP A 731 22.19 -13.41 -1.17
C TRP A 731 21.76 -14.81 -1.58
N VAL A 732 21.71 -15.06 -2.88
CA VAL A 732 21.28 -16.35 -3.42
C VAL A 732 22.49 -17.03 -4.03
N ALA A 733 22.97 -18.07 -3.36
CA ALA A 733 24.04 -18.93 -3.85
C ALA A 733 23.52 -19.92 -4.91
N GLU A 734 24.47 -20.53 -5.61
CA GLU A 734 24.18 -21.56 -6.62
C GLU A 734 23.30 -22.69 -6.03
N PRO A 735 22.25 -23.14 -6.75
CA PRO A 735 21.40 -24.23 -6.30
C PRO A 735 22.17 -25.50 -5.95
N GLY A 736 21.85 -26.09 -4.79
CA GLY A 736 22.58 -27.23 -4.23
C GLY A 736 23.65 -26.86 -3.19
N THR A 737 23.90 -25.57 -2.97
CA THR A 737 24.68 -25.08 -1.82
C THR A 737 24.05 -25.53 -0.51
N SER A 738 24.86 -26.05 0.41
CA SER A 738 24.39 -26.57 1.70
C SER A 738 24.11 -25.45 2.70
N ALA A 739 23.16 -25.66 3.62
CA ALA A 739 22.83 -24.70 4.68
C ALA A 739 24.06 -24.25 5.51
N ALA A 740 25.02 -25.16 5.75
CA ALA A 740 26.24 -24.84 6.49
C ALA A 740 27.17 -23.87 5.73
N GLU A 741 27.22 -23.99 4.40
CA GLU A 741 28.03 -23.10 3.57
C GLU A 741 27.34 -21.75 3.40
N GLU A 742 26.01 -21.74 3.22
CA GLU A 742 25.23 -20.50 3.17
C GLU A 742 25.34 -19.72 4.49
N TYR A 743 25.31 -20.42 5.63
CA TYR A 743 25.57 -19.83 6.94
C TYR A 743 26.96 -19.19 7.02
N ARG A 744 28.00 -19.90 6.55
CA ARG A 744 29.38 -19.40 6.56
C ARG A 744 29.53 -18.14 5.71
N ILE A 745 28.89 -18.10 4.54
CA ILE A 745 28.88 -16.94 3.64
C ILE A 745 28.16 -15.77 4.31
N SER A 746 26.95 -16.00 4.81
CA SER A 746 26.11 -14.98 5.49
C SER A 746 26.78 -14.39 6.73
N GLN A 747 27.40 -15.24 7.57
CA GLN A 747 28.13 -14.79 8.76
C GLN A 747 29.27 -13.85 8.40
N ARG A 748 30.07 -14.22 7.40
CA ARG A 748 31.16 -13.38 6.92
C ARG A 748 30.65 -12.07 6.32
N GLY A 749 29.55 -12.13 5.58
CA GLY A 749 28.86 -10.96 5.05
C GLY A 749 28.47 -9.98 6.15
N CYS A 750 27.79 -10.45 7.19
CA CYS A 750 27.44 -9.62 8.33
C CYS A 750 28.66 -9.04 9.06
N GLU A 751 29.75 -9.81 9.24
CA GLU A 751 30.99 -9.29 9.84
C GLU A 751 31.62 -8.16 9.04
N GLU A 752 31.53 -8.19 7.71
CA GLU A 752 32.06 -7.14 6.84
C GLU A 752 31.12 -5.94 6.79
N LEU A 753 29.80 -6.15 6.75
CA LEU A 753 28.79 -5.09 6.80
C LEU A 753 28.84 -4.31 8.11
N LEU A 754 29.03 -4.98 9.25
CA LEU A 754 29.18 -4.35 10.57
C LEU A 754 30.42 -3.46 10.67
N LYS A 755 31.43 -3.63 9.80
CA LYS A 755 32.61 -2.76 9.74
C LYS A 755 32.35 -1.45 8.97
N VAL A 756 31.25 -1.38 8.21
CA VAL A 756 30.90 -0.18 7.46
C VAL A 756 30.46 0.92 8.45
N PRO A 757 31.07 2.12 8.43
CA PRO A 757 30.69 3.20 9.32
C PRO A 757 29.21 3.58 9.16
N GLY A 758 28.47 3.50 10.26
CA GLY A 758 27.05 3.83 10.31
C GLY A 758 26.11 2.62 10.27
N VAL A 759 26.59 1.40 10.04
CA VAL A 759 25.78 0.17 10.19
C VAL A 759 25.70 -0.20 11.68
N LEU A 760 24.48 -0.36 12.21
CA LEU A 760 24.24 -0.62 13.63
C LEU A 760 24.28 -2.12 13.98
N ASN A 761 23.68 -2.93 13.12
CA ASN A 761 23.47 -4.35 13.32
C ASN A 761 23.42 -5.06 11.96
N CYS A 762 23.50 -6.39 12.00
CA CYS A 762 23.24 -7.24 10.84
C CYS A 762 22.45 -8.47 11.29
N GLY A 763 21.42 -8.84 10.56
CA GLY A 763 20.69 -10.07 10.79
C GLY A 763 20.41 -10.77 9.48
N THR A 764 20.73 -12.06 9.39
CA THR A 764 20.41 -12.87 8.22
C THR A 764 19.42 -13.95 8.60
N HIS A 765 18.39 -14.13 7.78
CA HIS A 765 17.58 -15.34 7.80
C HIS A 765 17.87 -16.13 6.51
N ILE A 766 18.08 -17.43 6.66
CA ILE A 766 18.51 -18.34 5.59
C ILE A 766 17.42 -19.39 5.39
N GLY A 767 17.06 -19.67 4.14
CA GLY A 767 16.05 -20.66 3.81
C GLY A 767 14.69 -20.32 4.41
N GLN A 768 14.01 -21.34 4.94
CA GLN A 768 12.61 -21.24 5.39
C GLN A 768 12.50 -21.34 6.91
N ALA A 769 11.39 -20.82 7.42
CA ALA A 769 10.87 -21.16 8.74
C ALA A 769 9.50 -21.82 8.62
N PHE A 770 9.10 -22.58 9.64
CA PHE A 770 7.78 -23.17 9.67
C PHE A 770 6.69 -22.09 9.69
N THR A 771 5.67 -22.24 8.86
CA THR A 771 4.54 -21.30 8.75
C THR A 771 4.95 -19.85 8.44
N ALA A 772 6.02 -19.67 7.67
CA ALA A 772 6.50 -18.37 7.19
C ALA A 772 6.07 -18.08 5.75
N ASP A 773 6.11 -16.82 5.33
CA ASP A 773 5.73 -16.37 3.98
C ASP A 773 6.81 -16.60 2.91
N GLU A 774 8.06 -16.85 3.31
CA GLU A 774 9.17 -17.10 2.38
C GLU A 774 9.33 -18.59 2.03
N ILE A 775 9.23 -18.89 0.74
CA ILE A 775 9.36 -20.24 0.17
C ILE A 775 10.60 -20.27 -0.73
N VAL A 776 11.78 -20.33 -0.10
CA VAL A 776 13.10 -20.35 -0.77
C VAL A 776 13.94 -21.54 -0.32
N GLY A 777 14.97 -21.93 -1.07
CA GLY A 777 15.86 -23.00 -0.66
C GLY A 777 16.86 -22.57 0.41
N VAL A 778 17.54 -23.53 1.05
CA VAL A 778 18.62 -23.27 2.03
C VAL A 778 19.87 -22.60 1.43
N ASN A 779 19.91 -22.45 0.10
CA ASN A 779 20.93 -21.71 -0.66
C ASN A 779 20.59 -20.22 -0.83
N ALA A 780 19.51 -19.74 -0.23
CA ALA A 780 19.11 -18.33 -0.24
C ALA A 780 19.13 -17.79 1.18
N GLY A 781 19.86 -16.70 1.38
CA GLY A 781 19.81 -15.87 2.58
C GLY A 781 19.34 -14.46 2.24
N GLU A 782 18.72 -13.80 3.21
CA GLU A 782 18.41 -12.38 3.11
C GLU A 782 19.02 -11.66 4.31
N ASN A 783 19.96 -10.76 4.02
CA ASN A 783 20.70 -10.01 5.04
C ASN A 783 20.02 -8.67 5.28
N TRP A 784 19.86 -8.32 6.54
CA TRP A 784 19.19 -7.11 7.00
C TRP A 784 20.16 -6.26 7.79
N ILE A 785 20.19 -4.97 7.48
CA ILE A 785 20.99 -4.00 8.22
C ILE A 785 20.16 -2.75 8.51
N SER A 786 20.45 -2.13 9.66
CA SER A 786 19.91 -0.82 10.02
C SER A 786 21.04 0.21 10.07
N ILE A 787 20.81 1.38 9.44
CA ILE A 787 21.76 2.50 9.42
C ILE A 787 21.45 3.50 10.53
N ASP A 788 22.49 3.94 11.26
CA ASP A 788 22.40 4.96 12.30
C ASP A 788 21.80 6.26 11.78
N ARG A 789 20.95 6.89 12.60
CA ARG A 789 20.21 8.10 12.21
C ARG A 789 21.11 9.31 11.90
N HIS A 790 22.32 9.36 12.44
CA HIS A 790 23.29 10.45 12.27
C HIS A 790 24.36 10.14 11.22
N ALA A 791 24.40 8.94 10.66
CA ALA A 791 25.32 8.58 9.59
C ALA A 791 24.98 9.30 8.28
N ASP A 792 26.00 9.51 7.45
CA ASP A 792 25.85 10.02 6.09
C ASP A 792 25.20 8.94 5.21
N TYR A 793 23.92 9.12 4.93
CA TYR A 793 23.10 8.16 4.20
C TYR A 793 23.72 7.72 2.86
N GLU A 794 24.07 8.67 2.00
CA GLU A 794 24.53 8.34 0.64
C GLU A 794 25.88 7.63 0.69
N LYS A 795 26.77 8.07 1.59
CA LYS A 795 28.10 7.48 1.75
C LYS A 795 28.04 6.07 2.33
N THR A 796 27.21 5.86 3.36
CA THR A 796 27.05 4.53 3.99
C THR A 796 26.39 3.56 3.02
N VAL A 797 25.34 3.96 2.31
CA VAL A 797 24.68 3.10 1.30
C VAL A 797 25.64 2.72 0.17
N ALA A 798 26.45 3.65 -0.32
CA ALA A 798 27.47 3.36 -1.32
C ALA A 798 28.51 2.34 -0.82
N ALA A 799 28.95 2.46 0.44
CA ALA A 799 29.88 1.51 1.05
C ALA A 799 29.25 0.13 1.28
N VAL A 800 27.99 0.06 1.69
CA VAL A 800 27.24 -1.21 1.78
C VAL A 800 27.14 -1.87 0.41
N GLN A 801 26.79 -1.09 -0.63
CA GLN A 801 26.71 -1.60 -1.99
C GLN A 801 28.06 -2.15 -2.46
N GLU A 802 29.18 -1.47 -2.15
CA GLU A 802 30.52 -1.95 -2.48
C GLU A 802 30.86 -3.28 -1.79
N VAL A 803 30.50 -3.45 -0.51
CA VAL A 803 30.70 -4.71 0.22
C VAL A 803 29.90 -5.84 -0.41
N VAL A 804 28.61 -5.61 -0.69
CA VAL A 804 27.74 -6.59 -1.34
C VAL A 804 28.28 -6.94 -2.73
N ASP A 805 28.69 -5.92 -3.49
CA ASP A 805 29.30 -6.04 -4.82
C ASP A 805 30.70 -6.71 -4.81
N GLY A 806 31.27 -6.97 -3.63
CA GLY A 806 32.52 -7.72 -3.45
C GLY A 806 32.40 -9.25 -3.50
N TYR A 807 31.20 -9.84 -3.35
CA TYR A 807 30.98 -11.30 -3.31
C TYR A 807 30.67 -11.94 -4.69
N PRO A 808 31.65 -12.56 -5.38
CA PRO A 808 31.41 -13.20 -6.68
C PRO A 808 30.63 -14.52 -6.53
N GLY A 809 29.86 -14.88 -7.56
CA GLY A 809 29.16 -16.17 -7.63
C GLY A 809 27.84 -16.23 -6.85
N LEU A 810 27.40 -15.12 -6.25
CA LEU A 810 26.08 -14.98 -5.64
C LEU A 810 25.22 -14.07 -6.52
N HIS A 811 23.94 -14.41 -6.70
CA HIS A 811 22.97 -13.40 -7.06
C HIS A 811 22.72 -12.51 -5.85
N ARG A 812 22.84 -11.20 -6.07
CA ARG A 812 22.90 -10.23 -4.99
C ARG A 812 22.20 -8.94 -5.34
N ASP A 813 21.59 -8.34 -4.34
CA ASP A 813 21.03 -7.01 -4.47
C ASP A 813 21.04 -6.23 -3.17
N VAL A 814 20.77 -4.94 -3.29
CA VAL A 814 20.55 -4.04 -2.16
C VAL A 814 19.27 -3.28 -2.43
N GLN A 815 18.29 -3.52 -1.57
CA GLN A 815 16.98 -2.90 -1.67
C GLN A 815 16.53 -2.38 -0.31
N THR A 816 15.46 -1.59 -0.32
CA THR A 816 14.72 -1.22 0.88
C THR A 816 13.43 -2.02 0.93
N TYR A 817 12.93 -2.28 2.14
CA TYR A 817 11.78 -3.14 2.34
C TYR A 817 10.53 -2.66 1.60
N LEU A 818 10.21 -1.36 1.68
CA LEU A 818 9.01 -0.85 1.02
C LEU A 818 9.10 -0.96 -0.50
N LYS A 819 10.29 -0.76 -1.07
CA LYS A 819 10.52 -0.89 -2.51
C LYS A 819 10.30 -2.33 -2.96
N GLU A 820 10.91 -3.27 -2.24
CA GLU A 820 10.80 -4.69 -2.52
C GLU A 820 9.35 -5.16 -2.43
N ARG A 821 8.59 -4.77 -1.39
CA ARG A 821 7.18 -5.13 -1.25
C ARG A 821 6.30 -4.56 -2.38
N ILE A 822 6.60 -3.36 -2.88
CA ILE A 822 5.91 -2.80 -4.05
C ILE A 822 6.19 -3.66 -5.29
N GLU A 823 7.45 -4.03 -5.53
CA GLU A 823 7.85 -4.84 -6.69
C GLU A 823 7.25 -6.26 -6.60
N GLU A 824 7.29 -6.90 -5.43
CA GLU A 824 6.73 -8.23 -5.19
C GLU A 824 5.21 -8.29 -5.42
N VAL A 825 4.46 -7.29 -4.95
CA VAL A 825 3.01 -7.23 -5.18
C VAL A 825 2.67 -6.99 -6.65
N LEU A 826 3.50 -6.24 -7.38
CA LEU A 826 3.29 -5.95 -8.81
C LEU A 826 3.60 -7.14 -9.71
N THR A 827 4.77 -7.77 -9.54
CA THR A 827 5.29 -8.77 -10.49
C THR A 827 5.23 -10.19 -9.94
N GLY A 828 5.04 -10.36 -8.63
CA GLY A 828 5.24 -11.65 -7.95
C GLY A 828 6.71 -12.01 -7.70
N SER A 829 7.63 -11.06 -7.91
CA SER A 829 9.07 -11.21 -7.76
C SER A 829 9.68 -9.90 -7.22
N SER A 830 10.88 -9.95 -6.64
CA SER A 830 11.62 -8.78 -6.18
C SER A 830 12.17 -7.90 -7.31
N GLU A 831 11.92 -8.26 -8.57
CA GLU A 831 12.42 -7.53 -9.74
C GLU A 831 11.29 -6.75 -10.45
N PRO A 832 11.60 -5.56 -11.00
CA PRO A 832 10.58 -4.64 -11.54
C PRO A 832 10.02 -5.08 -12.89
N ILE A 833 10.74 -5.92 -13.64
CA ILE A 833 10.32 -6.43 -14.94
C ILE A 833 10.51 -7.95 -14.95
N LEU A 834 9.42 -8.66 -15.24
CA LEU A 834 9.36 -10.11 -15.30
C LEU A 834 8.79 -10.54 -16.66
N VAL A 835 9.48 -11.43 -17.35
CA VAL A 835 9.02 -12.09 -18.57
C VAL A 835 8.71 -13.54 -18.22
N ARG A 836 7.45 -13.96 -18.30
CA ARG A 836 7.05 -15.36 -18.03
C ARG A 836 6.92 -16.13 -19.33
N VAL A 837 7.56 -17.30 -19.40
CA VAL A 837 7.47 -18.24 -20.53
C VAL A 837 6.66 -19.45 -20.07
N TYR A 838 5.61 -19.82 -20.80
CA TYR A 838 4.65 -20.85 -20.40
C TYR A 838 4.71 -22.10 -21.30
N GLY A 839 4.52 -23.28 -20.72
CA GLY A 839 4.43 -24.56 -21.43
C GLY A 839 4.61 -25.78 -20.51
N ASP A 840 4.49 -26.99 -21.05
CA ASP A 840 4.52 -28.21 -20.24
C ASP A 840 5.93 -28.81 -20.05
N ASP A 841 6.82 -28.59 -21.02
CA ASP A 841 8.19 -29.13 -21.05
C ASP A 841 9.20 -28.11 -20.54
N LEU A 842 9.74 -28.36 -19.34
CA LEU A 842 10.71 -27.48 -18.68
C LEU A 842 12.00 -27.30 -19.49
N ASN A 843 12.45 -28.30 -20.24
CA ASN A 843 13.68 -28.16 -21.04
C ASN A 843 13.48 -27.16 -22.17
N VAL A 844 12.32 -27.22 -22.84
CA VAL A 844 11.96 -26.27 -23.90
C VAL A 844 11.82 -24.86 -23.31
N LEU A 845 11.18 -24.73 -22.15
CA LEU A 845 11.02 -23.42 -21.50
C LEU A 845 12.37 -22.80 -21.13
N ARG A 846 13.33 -23.58 -20.63
CA ARG A 846 14.69 -23.10 -20.32
C ARG A 846 15.44 -22.65 -21.56
N ASP A 847 15.41 -23.45 -22.63
CA ASP A 847 16.06 -23.09 -23.89
C ASP A 847 15.51 -21.77 -24.44
N GLN A 848 14.19 -21.55 -24.33
CA GLN A 848 13.57 -20.30 -24.73
C GLN A 848 13.91 -19.15 -23.78
N ALA A 849 13.87 -19.37 -22.46
CA ALA A 849 14.25 -18.36 -21.47
C ALA A 849 15.71 -17.90 -21.67
N GLN A 850 16.63 -18.83 -21.98
CA GLN A 850 18.03 -18.51 -22.26
C GLN A 850 18.20 -17.74 -23.57
N LYS A 851 17.44 -18.08 -24.61
CA LYS A 851 17.40 -17.28 -25.86
C LYS A 851 16.89 -15.87 -25.58
N ILE A 852 15.81 -15.73 -24.82
CA ILE A 852 15.27 -14.41 -24.44
C ILE A 852 16.30 -13.64 -23.61
N LYS A 853 16.96 -14.28 -22.62
CA LYS A 853 18.04 -13.67 -21.84
C LYS A 853 19.15 -13.13 -22.75
N SER A 854 19.61 -13.92 -23.73
CA SER A 854 20.65 -13.49 -24.66
C SER A 854 20.23 -12.28 -25.49
N ILE A 855 18.96 -12.18 -25.88
CA ILE A 855 18.40 -11.01 -26.58
C ILE A 855 18.40 -9.80 -25.65
N LEU A 856 17.98 -9.98 -24.40
CA LEU A 856 17.90 -8.91 -23.40
C LEU A 856 19.27 -8.39 -22.98
N ASP A 857 20.30 -9.24 -22.89
CA ASP A 857 21.68 -8.84 -22.57
C ASP A 857 22.20 -7.74 -23.51
N HIS A 858 21.66 -7.63 -24.73
CA HIS A 858 22.09 -6.67 -25.75
C HIS A 858 21.28 -5.36 -25.74
N ILE A 859 20.23 -5.25 -24.91
CA ILE A 859 19.38 -4.07 -24.85
C ILE A 859 20.02 -3.02 -23.93
N GLN A 860 20.26 -1.81 -24.46
CA GLN A 860 20.74 -0.71 -23.64
C GLN A 860 19.72 -0.37 -22.53
N GLY A 861 20.13 -0.51 -21.26
CA GLY A 861 19.30 -0.22 -20.10
C GLY A 861 19.01 -1.41 -19.19
N THR A 862 19.29 -2.65 -19.62
CA THR A 862 19.23 -3.84 -18.77
C THR A 862 20.55 -4.01 -17.99
N ASN A 863 20.46 -4.25 -16.69
CA ASN A 863 21.56 -4.70 -15.85
C ASN A 863 21.28 -6.15 -15.46
N GLU A 864 22.21 -7.06 -15.76
CA GLU A 864 22.18 -8.46 -15.30
C GLU A 864 20.80 -9.16 -15.42
N PRO A 865 20.20 -9.24 -16.63
CA PRO A 865 19.01 -10.07 -16.79
C PRO A 865 19.40 -11.52 -16.44
N HIS A 866 18.60 -12.14 -15.60
CA HIS A 866 18.85 -13.50 -15.12
C HIS A 866 17.60 -14.34 -15.27
N VAL A 867 17.79 -15.59 -15.68
CA VAL A 867 16.72 -16.59 -15.65
C VAL A 867 16.56 -16.97 -14.18
N SER A 868 15.34 -16.85 -13.64
CA SER A 868 15.08 -17.35 -12.30
C SER A 868 15.36 -18.86 -12.32
N LEU A 869 16.39 -19.25 -11.57
CA LEU A 869 17.14 -20.49 -11.75
C LEU A 869 16.29 -21.73 -11.49
N GLU A 870 15.68 -22.29 -12.54
CA GLU A 870 15.38 -23.72 -12.59
C GLU A 870 16.65 -24.49 -12.96
N VAL A 871 17.61 -24.51 -12.04
CA VAL A 871 18.81 -25.32 -12.23
C VAL A 871 18.53 -26.72 -11.73
N GLU A 872 19.11 -27.69 -12.41
CA GLU A 872 19.10 -29.06 -11.95
C GLU A 872 19.88 -29.16 -10.63
N VAL A 873 19.16 -29.40 -9.54
CA VAL A 873 19.79 -29.64 -8.25
C VAL A 873 20.29 -31.09 -8.26
N PRO A 874 21.50 -31.38 -7.75
CA PRO A 874 21.97 -32.75 -7.64
C PRO A 874 21.01 -33.56 -6.77
N GLN A 875 20.39 -34.60 -7.35
CA GLN A 875 19.52 -35.51 -6.62
C GLN A 875 20.10 -36.93 -6.60
N ILE A 876 19.72 -37.67 -5.57
CA ILE A 876 20.00 -39.11 -5.47
C ILE A 876 18.69 -39.84 -5.73
N THR A 877 18.60 -40.48 -6.90
CA THR A 877 17.42 -41.28 -7.25
C THR A 877 17.63 -42.72 -6.81
N VAL A 878 16.71 -43.23 -5.99
CA VAL A 878 16.68 -44.64 -5.58
C VAL A 878 15.71 -45.39 -6.50
N LYS A 879 16.24 -46.06 -7.51
CA LYS A 879 15.42 -46.90 -8.41
C LYS A 879 15.43 -48.34 -7.91
N VAL A 880 14.26 -48.84 -7.52
CA VAL A 880 14.08 -50.24 -7.12
C VAL A 880 14.20 -51.12 -8.36
N ASP A 881 15.10 -52.11 -8.31
CA ASP A 881 15.17 -53.17 -9.30
C ASP A 881 14.18 -54.27 -8.89
N LEU A 882 13.09 -54.38 -9.65
CA LEU A 882 12.01 -55.34 -9.36
C LEU A 882 12.51 -56.79 -9.39
N ALA A 883 13.41 -57.14 -10.31
CA ALA A 883 13.92 -58.49 -10.45
C ALA A 883 14.86 -58.87 -9.29
N ALA A 884 15.65 -57.92 -8.82
CA ALA A 884 16.49 -58.11 -7.65
C ALA A 884 15.66 -58.13 -6.35
N ALA A 885 14.69 -57.23 -6.19
CA ALA A 885 13.81 -57.17 -5.02
C ALA A 885 12.97 -58.46 -4.85
N GLN A 886 12.49 -59.03 -5.96
CA GLN A 886 11.70 -60.27 -5.95
C GLN A 886 12.46 -61.45 -5.33
N LYS A 887 13.78 -61.55 -5.54
CA LYS A 887 14.62 -62.62 -4.97
C LYS A 887 14.65 -62.63 -3.44
N TYR A 888 14.41 -61.47 -2.83
CA TYR A 888 14.40 -61.27 -1.38
C TYR A 888 12.97 -61.11 -0.82
N GLY A 889 11.94 -61.33 -1.65
CA GLY A 889 10.54 -61.14 -1.24
C GLY A 889 10.18 -59.69 -0.91
N LEU A 890 10.98 -58.70 -1.32
CA LEU A 890 10.76 -57.29 -1.00
C LEU A 890 9.77 -56.66 -1.97
N LYS A 891 8.82 -55.90 -1.43
CA LYS A 891 7.96 -55.04 -2.24
C LYS A 891 8.68 -53.70 -2.48
N PRO A 892 8.42 -53.00 -3.60
CA PRO A 892 8.98 -51.67 -3.82
C PRO A 892 8.67 -50.69 -2.69
N GLY A 893 7.50 -50.82 -2.07
CA GLY A 893 7.10 -50.03 -0.90
C GLY A 893 7.98 -50.27 0.34
N ASP A 894 8.51 -51.48 0.53
CA ASP A 894 9.40 -51.81 1.66
C ASP A 894 10.76 -51.11 1.49
N VAL A 895 11.31 -51.16 0.27
CA VAL A 895 12.56 -50.48 -0.07
C VAL A 895 12.41 -48.97 0.07
N ARG A 896 11.29 -48.40 -0.39
CA ARG A 896 11.00 -46.96 -0.28
C ARG A 896 10.91 -46.50 1.17
N ARG A 897 10.17 -47.23 2.02
CA ARG A 897 10.07 -46.89 3.46
C ARG A 897 11.43 -46.97 4.15
N ALA A 898 12.17 -48.05 3.95
CA ALA A 898 13.49 -48.20 4.55
C ALA A 898 14.45 -47.07 4.12
N ALA A 899 14.44 -46.70 2.84
CA ALA A 899 15.24 -45.58 2.35
C ALA A 899 14.81 -44.24 2.98
N ALA A 900 13.51 -43.98 3.09
CA ALA A 900 12.97 -42.77 3.70
C ALA A 900 13.38 -42.65 5.19
N THR A 901 13.15 -43.69 5.99
CA THR A 901 13.53 -43.69 7.43
C THR A 901 15.03 -43.50 7.63
N LEU A 902 15.88 -44.10 6.79
CA LEU A 902 17.34 -43.96 6.93
C LEU A 902 17.86 -42.57 6.54
N VAL A 903 17.18 -41.87 5.63
CA VAL A 903 17.65 -40.58 5.08
C VAL A 903 16.95 -39.39 5.74
N ALA A 904 15.61 -39.36 5.73
CA ALA A 904 14.80 -38.26 6.24
C ALA A 904 14.44 -38.42 7.72
N GLY A 905 14.50 -39.64 8.25
CA GLY A 905 13.88 -39.98 9.54
C GLY A 905 12.38 -40.24 9.37
N GLU A 906 11.83 -41.07 10.24
CA GLU A 906 10.38 -41.31 10.33
C GLU A 906 9.92 -41.03 11.75
N GLU A 907 8.87 -40.24 11.90
CA GLU A 907 8.18 -40.02 13.16
C GLU A 907 7.38 -41.26 13.53
N VAL A 908 7.68 -41.85 14.69
CA VAL A 908 7.06 -43.11 15.15
C VAL A 908 6.06 -42.90 16.28
N GLY A 909 6.14 -41.77 16.98
CA GLY A 909 5.17 -41.34 17.99
C GLY A 909 5.68 -40.18 18.85
N ASP A 910 4.92 -39.81 19.87
CA ASP A 910 5.19 -38.64 20.71
C ASP A 910 5.47 -38.98 22.17
N VAL A 911 6.30 -38.16 22.82
CA VAL A 911 6.48 -38.14 24.28
C VAL A 911 5.88 -36.87 24.87
N PHE A 912 5.10 -37.01 25.95
CA PHE A 912 4.44 -35.88 26.60
C PHE A 912 5.16 -35.51 27.90
N ARG A 913 5.73 -34.31 27.96
CA ARG A 913 6.43 -33.78 29.15
C ARG A 913 5.95 -32.39 29.48
N ASP A 914 5.58 -32.17 30.74
CA ASP A 914 5.14 -30.85 31.25
C ASP A 914 4.04 -30.19 30.40
N GLY A 915 3.12 -30.99 29.87
CA GLY A 915 2.03 -30.52 29.00
C GLY A 915 2.46 -30.16 27.57
N ARG A 916 3.65 -30.58 27.13
CA ARG A 916 4.17 -30.41 25.76
C ARG A 916 4.40 -31.77 25.12
N ALA A 917 4.20 -31.85 23.81
CA ALA A 917 4.53 -33.01 23.01
C ALA A 917 5.91 -32.82 22.36
N TYR A 918 6.72 -33.88 22.34
CA TYR A 918 8.01 -33.95 21.68
C TYR A 918 8.04 -35.20 20.81
N ASP A 919 8.36 -35.01 19.54
CA ASP A 919 8.39 -36.07 18.54
C ASP A 919 9.49 -37.09 18.88
N VAL A 920 9.21 -38.36 18.59
CA VAL A 920 10.18 -39.45 18.60
C VAL A 920 10.38 -39.93 17.18
N GLN A 921 11.61 -39.83 16.69
CA GLN A 921 11.98 -40.21 15.34
C GLN A 921 12.96 -41.37 15.31
N VAL A 922 12.78 -42.28 14.35
CA VAL A 922 13.77 -43.30 14.01
C VAL A 922 14.53 -42.81 12.78
N TRP A 923 15.85 -42.76 12.90
CA TRP A 923 16.73 -42.24 11.85
C TRP A 923 18.06 -43.02 11.82
N SER A 924 18.95 -42.79 10.85
CA SER A 924 20.28 -43.40 10.80
C SER A 924 21.35 -42.40 11.23
N THR A 925 22.44 -42.89 11.84
CA THR A 925 23.56 -42.04 12.27
C THR A 925 24.17 -41.26 11.08
N ARG A 926 24.25 -39.92 11.18
CA ARG A 926 24.91 -39.06 10.18
C ARG A 926 26.41 -39.39 10.10
N ARG A 927 26.86 -39.98 8.99
CA ARG A 927 28.31 -40.10 8.68
C ARG A 927 28.77 -38.89 7.84
N PRO A 928 29.87 -38.21 8.21
CA PRO A 928 30.46 -37.16 7.37
C PRO A 928 31.35 -37.77 6.27
N ALA A 929 31.07 -37.39 5.00
CA ALA A 929 31.91 -37.50 3.78
C ALA A 929 32.12 -38.90 3.10
N PRO A 930 32.67 -38.94 1.86
CA PRO A 930 32.04 -38.56 0.58
C PRO A 930 31.69 -39.79 -0.29
N ALA A 931 30.73 -39.61 -1.22
CA ALA A 931 30.48 -40.36 -2.46
C ALA A 931 30.48 -41.91 -2.49
N SER A 932 30.58 -42.58 -1.35
CA SER A 932 30.38 -44.03 -1.20
C SER A 932 29.52 -44.37 0.04
N PRO A 933 28.21 -43.99 0.13
CA PRO A 933 27.38 -44.65 1.17
C PRO A 933 25.83 -44.58 1.00
N VAL A 934 25.22 -45.17 -0.04
CA VAL A 934 23.79 -45.57 0.02
C VAL A 934 23.61 -47.03 -0.44
N SER A 935 24.39 -47.46 -1.42
CA SER A 935 24.45 -48.85 -1.91
C SER A 935 24.92 -49.89 -0.87
N ARG A 936 25.54 -49.46 0.24
CA ARG A 936 25.85 -50.33 1.39
C ARG A 936 24.72 -50.37 2.41
N THR A 937 24.01 -49.27 2.59
CA THR A 937 22.95 -49.07 3.60
C THR A 937 21.65 -49.77 3.22
N CYS A 938 21.34 -49.93 1.92
CA CYS A 938 20.17 -50.66 1.42
C CYS A 938 20.25 -52.20 1.55
N ARG A 939 21.12 -52.76 2.41
CA ARG A 939 21.37 -54.22 2.52
C ARG A 939 20.62 -54.94 3.65
N SER A 940 19.87 -54.25 4.50
CA SER A 940 19.12 -54.90 5.59
C SER A 940 17.68 -55.19 5.16
N THR A 941 17.38 -56.46 4.91
CA THR A 941 16.05 -57.03 4.62
C THR A 941 15.54 -57.83 5.83
N PRO A 942 14.23 -58.16 5.93
CA PRO A 942 13.68 -58.80 7.14
C PRO A 942 14.23 -60.23 7.34
N PRO A 943 14.20 -60.78 8.56
CA PRO A 943 14.72 -62.10 8.83
C PRO A 943 13.76 -63.17 8.31
N GLY A 944 14.25 -63.99 7.38
CA GLY A 944 13.58 -65.20 6.88
C GLY A 944 14.62 -66.15 6.30
N ASP A 945 14.95 -67.17 7.10
CA ASP A 945 15.73 -68.39 6.86
C ASP A 945 17.07 -68.37 6.11
N SER A 946 17.98 -69.13 6.72
CA SER A 946 19.40 -69.28 6.44
C SER A 946 19.80 -69.75 5.03
N ALA A 947 21.06 -69.44 4.70
CA ALA A 947 21.95 -70.19 3.81
C ALA A 947 21.80 -70.00 2.28
N SER A 948 22.42 -68.95 1.73
CA SER A 948 23.20 -69.04 0.47
C SER A 948 23.93 -67.71 0.19
N GLY A 949 25.06 -67.80 -0.50
CA GLY A 949 26.04 -66.72 -0.70
C GLY A 949 25.48 -65.45 -1.34
N TRP A 950 26.08 -64.32 -0.96
CA TRP A 950 25.77 -62.98 -1.43
C TRP A 950 25.98 -62.84 -2.95
N PRO A 951 24.99 -62.37 -3.74
CA PRO A 951 25.27 -61.82 -5.07
C PRO A 951 25.84 -60.41 -4.95
N THR A 952 26.62 -60.02 -5.95
CA THR A 952 27.39 -58.76 -6.05
C THR A 952 26.56 -57.51 -6.34
N SER A 953 25.23 -57.60 -6.52
CA SER A 953 24.37 -56.51 -6.99
C SER A 953 23.18 -56.24 -6.05
N PRO A 954 23.01 -54.99 -5.54
CA PRO A 954 21.96 -54.61 -4.59
C PRO A 954 20.54 -54.55 -5.22
N PRO A 955 19.46 -54.63 -4.41
CA PRO A 955 18.07 -54.58 -4.89
C PRO A 955 17.62 -53.19 -5.38
N SER A 956 18.47 -52.17 -5.25
CA SER A 956 18.24 -50.84 -5.78
C SER A 956 19.52 -50.27 -6.38
N ALA A 957 19.37 -49.54 -7.48
CA ALA A 957 20.44 -48.73 -8.05
C ALA A 957 20.30 -47.30 -7.53
N CYS A 958 21.39 -46.75 -7.00
CA CYS A 958 21.48 -45.34 -6.64
C CYS A 958 22.28 -44.63 -7.72
N ASN A 959 21.60 -43.82 -8.54
CA ASN A 959 22.24 -42.99 -9.54
C ASN A 959 22.12 -41.53 -9.14
N ARG A 960 23.17 -40.76 -9.42
CA ARG A 960 23.08 -39.30 -9.38
C ARG A 960 22.52 -38.85 -10.71
N HIS A 961 21.40 -38.15 -10.65
CA HIS A 961 20.87 -37.43 -11.79
C HIS A 961 20.62 -35.98 -11.38
N PRO A 962 20.90 -35.04 -12.28
CA PRO A 962 20.36 -33.71 -12.13
C PRO A 962 18.83 -33.75 -12.32
N THR A 963 18.07 -33.06 -11.46
CA THR A 963 16.61 -32.89 -11.63
C THR A 963 16.21 -31.49 -11.20
N SER A 964 15.21 -30.90 -11.86
CA SER A 964 14.85 -29.50 -11.63
C SER A 964 13.97 -29.26 -10.41
N LEU A 965 14.15 -28.09 -9.81
CA LEU A 965 13.11 -27.46 -9.00
C LEU A 965 11.91 -27.15 -9.88
N THR A 966 10.71 -27.40 -9.36
CA THR A 966 9.46 -27.30 -10.10
C THR A 966 9.02 -25.84 -10.25
N ALA A 967 8.61 -25.52 -11.48
CA ALA A 967 8.21 -24.20 -11.94
C ALA A 967 6.94 -23.69 -11.24
N PRO A 968 6.78 -22.37 -11.01
CA PRO A 968 5.48 -21.85 -10.65
C PRO A 968 4.43 -22.10 -11.75
N THR A 969 3.24 -22.54 -11.37
CA THR A 969 2.12 -22.78 -12.29
C THR A 969 1.19 -21.55 -12.40
N ASP A 970 0.55 -21.39 -13.55
CA ASP A 970 -0.42 -20.33 -13.89
C ASP A 970 -1.88 -20.77 -13.56
N PRO A 971 -2.86 -19.84 -13.47
CA PRO A 971 -4.19 -19.95 -14.08
C PRO A 971 -4.81 -21.32 -14.33
N ALA A 972 -4.30 -21.86 -15.44
CA ALA A 972 -4.77 -23.04 -16.16
C ALA A 972 -4.00 -24.32 -15.78
N GLY A 973 -3.12 -24.28 -14.77
CA GLY A 973 -2.27 -25.39 -14.35
C GLY A 973 -1.03 -25.61 -15.23
N LEU A 974 -0.66 -24.61 -16.06
CA LEU A 974 0.53 -24.69 -16.93
C LEU A 974 1.78 -24.24 -16.17
N ARG A 975 2.89 -24.95 -16.35
CA ARG A 975 4.20 -24.57 -15.80
C ARG A 975 4.74 -23.30 -16.47
N SER A 976 5.49 -22.50 -15.72
CA SER A 976 6.06 -21.24 -16.22
C SER A 976 7.50 -20.99 -15.74
N VAL A 977 8.38 -20.56 -16.66
CA VAL A 977 9.75 -20.12 -16.34
C VAL A 977 9.79 -18.60 -16.33
N PRO A 978 10.03 -17.96 -15.17
CA PRO A 978 10.24 -16.53 -15.09
C PRO A 978 11.67 -16.14 -15.50
N LEU A 979 11.76 -15.05 -16.27
CA LEU A 979 12.98 -14.36 -16.62
C LEU A 979 12.91 -12.94 -16.07
N SER A 980 13.80 -12.64 -15.13
CA SER A 980 13.79 -11.37 -14.40
C SER A 980 14.83 -10.40 -14.99
N ILE A 981 14.46 -9.12 -15.04
CA ILE A 981 15.28 -8.08 -15.64
C ILE A 981 15.36 -6.88 -14.70
N ARG A 982 16.58 -6.48 -14.36
CA ARG A 982 16.83 -5.22 -13.66
C ARG A 982 17.09 -4.10 -14.68
N GLY A 983 16.43 -2.96 -14.50
CA GLY A 983 16.67 -1.75 -15.29
C GLY A 983 17.71 -0.83 -14.63
N ARG A 984 18.49 -0.08 -15.42
CA ARG A 984 19.40 0.96 -14.88
C ARG A 984 18.62 2.04 -14.10
N PRO A 985 19.22 2.63 -13.05
CA PRO A 985 18.63 3.75 -12.31
C PRO A 985 18.62 5.08 -13.09
N ARG A 986 19.10 5.12 -14.34
CA ARG A 986 18.86 6.23 -15.28
C ARG A 986 17.82 5.81 -16.31
N ASP A 987 16.66 6.44 -16.19
CA ASP A 987 15.52 6.42 -17.12
C ASP A 987 14.86 5.06 -17.33
N ARG A 988 13.96 4.70 -16.41
CA ARG A 988 12.83 3.81 -16.74
C ARG A 988 12.00 4.55 -17.80
N CYS A 989 12.20 4.18 -19.07
CA CYS A 989 11.62 4.70 -20.32
C CYS A 989 12.31 5.91 -20.97
N PRO A 990 12.99 5.65 -22.10
CA PRO A 990 12.63 6.33 -23.36
C PRO A 990 12.00 5.39 -24.40
N HIS A 991 12.01 4.06 -24.19
CA HIS A 991 11.86 3.09 -25.29
C HIS A 991 10.72 2.05 -25.18
N ALA A 992 9.86 2.10 -24.16
CA ALA A 992 8.76 1.14 -24.03
C ALA A 992 7.45 1.42 -24.81
N PRO A 993 7.42 2.15 -25.95
CA PRO A 993 6.32 1.97 -26.92
C PRO A 993 6.74 1.29 -28.24
N GLY A 994 8.00 0.84 -28.40
CA GLY A 994 8.51 0.35 -29.69
C GLY A 994 8.57 -1.17 -29.90
N THR A 995 8.55 -1.99 -28.84
CA THR A 995 9.18 -3.32 -28.88
C THR A 995 8.30 -4.59 -28.99
N PRO A 996 6.98 -4.57 -29.18
CA PRO A 996 6.29 -5.79 -29.65
C PRO A 996 6.25 -5.89 -31.19
N ARG A 997 6.11 -4.76 -31.91
CA ARG A 997 5.69 -4.79 -33.32
C ARG A 997 6.78 -5.13 -34.34
N ARG A 998 8.07 -4.94 -34.03
CA ARG A 998 9.15 -5.16 -35.01
C ARG A 998 9.70 -6.59 -35.05
N HIS A 999 9.44 -7.42 -34.04
CA HIS A 999 9.96 -8.80 -33.99
C HIS A 999 8.90 -9.89 -34.22
N GLU A 1000 7.60 -9.58 -34.14
CA GLU A 1000 6.51 -10.51 -34.54
C GLU A 1000 6.66 -10.96 -36.01
N ALA A 1001 7.19 -10.12 -36.90
CA ALA A 1001 7.38 -10.46 -38.31
C ALA A 1001 8.60 -11.38 -38.59
N ALA A 1002 9.57 -11.46 -37.68
CA ALA A 1002 10.77 -12.28 -37.86
C ALA A 1002 10.70 -13.65 -37.19
N ALA A 1003 9.79 -13.84 -36.22
CA ALA A 1003 9.76 -15.04 -35.36
C ALA A 1003 8.60 -16.02 -35.62
N GLY A 1004 7.67 -15.73 -36.54
CA GLY A 1004 6.61 -16.70 -36.92
C GLY A 1004 5.67 -17.12 -35.78
N LEU A 1005 5.59 -16.33 -34.69
CA LEU A 1005 4.75 -16.64 -33.53
C LEU A 1005 3.29 -16.22 -33.80
N GLN A 1006 2.42 -17.20 -34.03
CA GLN A 1006 0.96 -17.01 -34.07
C GLN A 1006 0.42 -16.81 -32.65
N ARG A 1007 -0.41 -15.77 -32.45
CA ARG A 1007 -1.21 -15.61 -31.23
C ARG A 1007 -2.17 -16.80 -31.08
N PRO A 1008 -2.34 -17.38 -29.88
CA PRO A 1008 -3.42 -18.33 -29.65
C PRO A 1008 -4.76 -17.57 -29.72
N THR A 1009 -5.67 -18.07 -30.55
CA THR A 1009 -7.08 -17.68 -30.54
C THR A 1009 -7.73 -18.10 -29.23
N PRO A 1010 -8.60 -17.27 -28.62
CA PRO A 1010 -9.28 -17.60 -27.37
C PRO A 1010 -10.27 -18.76 -27.60
N ARG A 1011 -10.19 -19.79 -26.76
CA ARG A 1011 -11.27 -20.76 -26.52
C ARG A 1011 -11.58 -20.81 -25.04
#